data_AF-A0A1F8LNX2-F1
#
_entry.id   AF-A0A1F8LNX2-F1
#
_cell.length_a   1.000
_cell.length_b   1.000
_cell.length_c   1.000
_cell.angle_alpha   90.00
_cell.angle_beta   90.00
_cell.angle_gamma   90.00
#
_symmetry.space_group_name_H-M   'P 1'
#
loop_
_entity.id
_entity.type
_entity.pdbx_description
1 polymer ?
#
loop_
_entity_poly.entity_id
_entity_poly.type
_entity_poly.pdbx_seq_one_letter_code
_entity_poly.pdbx_strand_id
1 'polypeptide(L)'
;MNSAVWSGGSFVYVPPGVDVPLPLQAYFRINAENTGQFERTLIVVDEGAKVHYIEGCLPEGELVSLGDAMVAIESVAPGTTVMNSAGVESAVESTRRRTYAGPMLKIVPVSVGNAFELTPEHPVWAIRRERVARSARRTRPVSQWDVDAERIPATEPEWVPAGELKVGDLVCFPVAARERDHPEISDELLRFLGYYLAEGSAFFNGVSGVPTVALSFHIDEREKIEEARRLMGALSGKEAGLVEVPEKHEARVYVYSRELLGRCWEFVGRGSGEKRLHADLMELPPERQRLLIETYFKGDGSRHRRTNGRTLVRATTISRTLAFQLQELLARQGIYAGIQVREAFGETMASGRSINHREAYTIHYEEGATQRRVWKDESRGCFWVPIRRIDTRDYSGFVYNLEMTSAPNAYLARGFAVHNCTAPIYSTDSLHGAVVEVIALPGSKVRYTTIQNWSRDVYNLVTKRAHAYENATVEWVDANTGSRLTMKYPSIYLRGRGATAEIITVAFAGHGQHQDTGAKAVHLAPDTRSRIVSKSVSRDGGRTTYRGQLKVSPGATGVVASVRCDALMLDEESRSDTYPYIDIQEDDTTMSHEATVGRISQEQVFYLMSRGLTENEATNLIVQGFLEVFTKELPMEYAIEFNRLVKLEMEGALG
;
A
#
# COMPACT_ATOMS: atom_id res chain seq x y z
N MET A 1 -6.43 31.80 18.27
CA MET A 1 -5.31 31.63 17.30
C MET A 1 -5.40 30.32 16.54
N ASN A 2 -5.27 29.15 17.18
CA ASN A 2 -5.24 27.83 16.50
C ASN A 2 -6.53 27.42 15.74
N SER A 3 -7.57 28.27 15.69
CA SER A 3 -8.75 28.06 14.83
C SER A 3 -8.60 28.64 13.43
N ALA A 4 -7.59 29.49 13.19
CA ALA A 4 -7.37 30.18 11.91
C ALA A 4 -6.43 29.42 10.95
N VAL A 5 -5.84 28.30 11.39
CA VAL A 5 -4.82 27.52 10.67
C VAL A 5 -5.20 26.03 10.53
N TRP A 6 -6.48 25.70 10.76
CA TRP A 6 -6.98 24.32 10.75
C TRP A 6 -6.76 23.65 9.38
N SER A 7 -6.01 22.55 9.34
CA SER A 7 -5.56 21.91 8.08
C SER A 7 -6.20 20.55 7.78
N GLY A 8 -7.06 20.01 8.66
CA GLY A 8 -7.68 18.70 8.49
C GLY A 8 -8.12 18.06 9.81
N GLY A 9 -8.71 16.87 9.78
CA GLY A 9 -9.20 16.24 11.01
C GLY A 9 -10.10 15.03 10.80
N SER A 10 -10.59 14.48 11.90
CA SER A 10 -11.47 13.31 11.92
C SER A 10 -12.57 13.51 12.97
N PHE A 11 -13.83 13.26 12.59
CA PHE A 11 -14.93 13.14 13.53
C PHE A 11 -15.40 11.69 13.58
N VAL A 12 -15.40 11.10 14.77
CA VAL A 12 -15.83 9.72 15.01
C VAL A 12 -16.92 9.74 16.06
N TYR A 13 -18.06 9.12 15.74
CA TYR A 13 -19.16 8.87 16.68
C TYR A 13 -19.44 7.37 16.74
N VAL A 14 -19.39 6.79 17.94
CA VAL A 14 -19.67 5.37 18.18
C VAL A 14 -20.99 5.27 18.97
N PRO A 15 -22.08 4.76 18.37
CA PRO A 15 -23.42 4.75 19.00
C PRO A 15 -23.52 3.88 20.27
N PRO A 16 -24.58 4.05 21.08
CA PRO A 16 -24.74 3.33 22.34
C PRO A 16 -24.69 1.80 22.20
N GLY A 17 -23.98 1.14 23.12
CA GLY A 17 -23.83 -0.32 23.19
C GLY A 17 -23.01 -0.96 22.07
N VAL A 18 -22.42 -0.17 21.14
CA VAL A 18 -21.61 -0.70 20.04
C VAL A 18 -20.19 -1.01 20.52
N ASP A 19 -19.83 -2.29 20.47
CA ASP A 19 -18.43 -2.73 20.59
C ASP A 19 -17.81 -2.73 19.18
N VAL A 20 -16.82 -1.88 18.92
CA VAL A 20 -16.08 -1.86 17.65
C VAL A 20 -14.85 -2.78 17.82
N PRO A 21 -14.88 -4.03 17.29
CA PRO A 21 -13.87 -5.04 17.62
C PRO A 21 -12.53 -4.83 16.89
N LEU A 22 -12.52 -3.97 15.86
CA LEU A 22 -11.35 -3.61 15.09
C LEU A 22 -10.99 -2.14 15.35
N PRO A 23 -9.70 -1.78 15.39
CA PRO A 23 -9.32 -0.39 15.48
C PRO A 23 -9.75 0.39 14.22
N LEU A 24 -10.37 1.56 14.43
CA LEU A 24 -10.53 2.58 13.40
C LEU A 24 -9.14 3.15 13.03
N GLN A 25 -8.98 3.90 11.94
CA GLN A 25 -7.63 4.32 11.51
C GLN A 25 -7.65 5.70 10.86
N ALA A 26 -6.79 6.64 11.28
CA ALA A 26 -6.41 7.79 10.46
C ALA A 26 -5.07 8.40 10.89
N TYR A 27 -4.37 8.91 9.88
CA TYR A 27 -2.94 9.20 9.87
C TYR A 27 -2.73 10.69 9.58
N PHE A 28 -1.72 11.32 10.19
CA PHE A 28 -1.39 12.73 9.97
C PHE A 28 0.05 12.87 9.46
N ARG A 29 0.24 13.69 8.43
CA ARG A 29 1.52 13.89 7.74
C ARG A 29 1.71 15.33 7.27
N ILE A 30 2.86 15.92 7.59
CA ILE A 30 3.31 17.20 7.04
C ILE A 30 3.87 16.93 5.63
N ASN A 31 3.26 17.53 4.61
CA ASN A 31 3.55 17.22 3.19
C ASN A 31 4.44 18.27 2.49
N ALA A 32 4.82 19.38 3.12
CA ALA A 32 5.57 20.46 2.46
C ALA A 32 6.60 21.17 3.36
N GLU A 33 7.68 21.65 2.74
CA GLU A 33 8.77 22.38 3.39
C GLU A 33 8.26 23.66 4.09
N ASN A 34 8.77 23.96 5.28
CA ASN A 34 8.33 25.10 6.11
C ASN A 34 6.82 25.16 6.41
N THR A 35 6.08 24.05 6.32
CA THR A 35 4.64 24.03 6.66
C THR A 35 4.37 23.57 8.10
N GLY A 36 3.27 24.11 8.65
CA GLY A 36 2.69 23.66 9.91
C GLY A 36 1.41 22.87 9.65
N GLN A 37 1.30 21.69 10.26
CA GLN A 37 0.06 20.90 10.27
C GLN A 37 -0.68 21.09 11.59
N PHE A 38 -2.00 21.31 11.50
CA PHE A 38 -2.87 21.61 12.64
C PHE A 38 -4.17 20.81 12.49
N GLU A 39 -4.08 19.50 12.71
CA GLU A 39 -5.24 18.61 12.65
C GLU A 39 -6.13 18.71 13.89
N ARG A 40 -7.39 18.29 13.73
CA ARG A 40 -8.37 18.18 14.82
C ARG A 40 -9.11 16.86 14.78
N THR A 41 -8.90 16.02 15.77
CA THR A 41 -9.65 14.76 15.94
C THR A 41 -10.64 14.91 17.09
N LEU A 42 -11.93 14.70 16.82
CA LEU A 42 -12.98 14.60 17.84
C LEU A 42 -13.57 13.20 17.81
N ILE A 43 -13.45 12.47 18.92
CA ILE A 43 -14.02 11.13 19.09
C ILE A 43 -15.08 11.19 20.19
N VAL A 44 -16.30 10.78 19.87
CA VAL A 44 -17.43 10.66 20.82
C VAL A 44 -17.82 9.19 20.89
N VAL A 45 -17.70 8.60 22.07
CA VAL A 45 -18.04 7.19 22.33
C VAL A 45 -19.21 7.19 23.30
N ASP A 46 -20.36 6.70 22.82
CA ASP A 46 -21.64 6.80 23.50
C ASP A 46 -21.84 5.68 24.54
N GLU A 47 -22.98 5.69 25.23
CA GLU A 47 -23.22 4.89 26.43
C GLU A 47 -22.93 3.39 26.22
N GLY A 48 -22.03 2.83 27.04
CA GLY A 48 -21.62 1.41 26.97
C GLY A 48 -20.83 0.98 25.72
N ALA A 49 -20.44 1.90 24.84
CA ALA A 49 -19.73 1.59 23.60
C ALA A 49 -18.19 1.48 23.77
N LYS A 50 -17.51 0.87 22.79
CA LYS A 50 -16.04 0.65 22.79
C LYS A 50 -15.38 0.86 21.43
N VAL A 51 -14.14 1.35 21.41
CA VAL A 51 -13.35 1.56 20.17
C VAL A 51 -11.83 1.63 20.42
N HIS A 52 -11.04 1.33 19.36
CA HIS A 52 -9.57 1.39 19.29
C HIS A 52 -9.11 2.09 17.98
N TYR A 53 -7.82 2.45 17.77
CA TYR A 53 -7.39 3.32 16.63
C TYR A 53 -5.90 3.19 16.13
N ILE A 54 -5.55 2.84 14.84
CA ILE A 54 -4.14 2.53 14.33
C ILE A 54 -3.81 2.67 12.76
N GLU A 55 -2.80 1.97 12.12
CA GLU A 55 -2.15 2.32 10.78
C GLU A 55 -1.26 1.25 9.91
N GLY A 56 -0.98 1.40 8.55
CA GLY A 56 -0.38 0.40 7.53
C GLY A 56 0.50 0.78 6.24
N CYS A 57 0.84 -0.12 5.20
CA CYS A 57 1.66 0.06 3.88
C CYS A 57 1.63 -1.02 2.67
N LEU A 58 2.56 -1.07 1.65
CA LEU A 58 2.76 -2.08 0.50
C LEU A 58 4.24 -2.48 0.17
N PRO A 59 4.64 -3.64 -0.40
CA PRO A 59 6.05 -4.05 -0.66
C PRO A 59 6.84 -3.44 -1.85
N GLU A 60 8.19 -3.57 -1.82
CA GLU A 60 9.16 -3.28 -2.92
C GLU A 60 9.00 -4.16 -4.17
N GLY A 61 9.22 -3.59 -5.36
CA GLY A 61 9.17 -4.29 -6.64
C GLY A 61 7.74 -4.57 -7.16
N GLU A 62 6.72 -4.18 -6.39
CA GLU A 62 5.33 -4.33 -6.80
C GLU A 62 4.98 -3.31 -7.90
N LEU A 63 4.16 -3.73 -8.87
CA LEU A 63 3.94 -2.97 -10.11
C LEU A 63 2.66 -2.12 -10.06
N VAL A 64 2.83 -0.82 -10.24
CA VAL A 64 1.76 0.18 -10.34
C VAL A 64 1.51 0.56 -11.80
N SER A 65 0.24 0.72 -12.17
CA SER A 65 -0.17 1.10 -13.53
C SER A 65 -0.04 2.62 -13.76
N LEU A 66 0.67 3.00 -14.82
CA LEU A 66 0.70 4.36 -15.36
C LEU A 66 -0.41 4.62 -16.39
N GLY A 67 -1.00 3.55 -16.94
CA GLY A 67 -1.95 3.57 -18.06
C GLY A 67 -1.29 2.98 -19.30
N ASP A 68 -0.28 3.65 -19.84
CA ASP A 68 0.51 3.08 -20.95
C ASP A 68 1.52 2.01 -20.49
N ALA A 69 1.97 2.06 -19.24
CA ALA A 69 3.01 1.17 -18.71
C ALA A 69 2.74 0.68 -17.28
N MET A 70 3.54 -0.29 -16.84
CA MET A 70 3.63 -0.73 -15.45
C MET A 70 5.04 -0.44 -14.93
N VAL A 71 5.16 0.25 -13.80
CA VAL A 71 6.46 0.55 -13.16
C VAL A 71 6.50 0.02 -11.73
N ALA A 72 7.70 -0.22 -11.21
CA ALA A 72 7.85 -0.66 -9.82
C ALA A 72 7.57 0.50 -8.87
N ILE A 73 6.87 0.24 -7.77
CA ILE A 73 6.35 1.26 -6.84
C ILE A 73 7.45 2.16 -6.25
N GLU A 74 8.65 1.63 -6.05
CA GLU A 74 9.83 2.37 -5.60
C GLU A 74 10.39 3.37 -6.63
N SER A 75 10.06 3.21 -7.90
CA SER A 75 10.49 4.08 -9.01
C SER A 75 9.52 5.24 -9.29
N VAL A 76 8.35 5.23 -8.66
CA VAL A 76 7.35 6.30 -8.81
C VAL A 76 7.83 7.54 -8.06
N ALA A 77 7.76 8.70 -8.71
CA ALA A 77 8.10 9.99 -8.13
C ALA A 77 6.86 10.90 -7.96
N PRO A 78 6.85 11.86 -7.03
CA PRO A 78 5.86 12.94 -7.00
C PRO A 78 5.73 13.61 -8.37
N GLY A 79 4.50 13.89 -8.79
CA GLY A 79 4.17 14.42 -10.13
C GLY A 79 4.05 13.36 -11.23
N THR A 80 4.41 12.09 -10.97
CA THR A 80 4.13 10.98 -11.93
C THR A 80 2.63 10.74 -12.00
N THR A 81 2.08 10.55 -13.20
CA THR A 81 0.69 10.15 -13.38
C THR A 81 0.53 8.63 -13.25
N VAL A 82 -0.40 8.17 -12.42
CA VAL A 82 -0.76 6.75 -12.27
C VAL A 82 -2.26 6.54 -12.42
N MET A 83 -2.70 5.33 -12.71
CA MET A 83 -4.13 4.99 -12.81
C MET A 83 -4.74 4.87 -11.43
N ASN A 84 -5.87 5.55 -11.21
CA ASN A 84 -6.66 5.47 -9.99
C ASN A 84 -7.69 4.32 -10.02
N SER A 85 -8.42 4.11 -8.92
CA SER A 85 -9.42 3.05 -8.80
C SER A 85 -10.62 3.14 -9.77
N ALA A 86 -10.80 4.27 -10.47
CA ALA A 86 -11.84 4.47 -11.48
C ALA A 86 -11.34 4.24 -12.92
N GLY A 87 -10.09 3.81 -13.12
CA GLY A 87 -9.51 3.66 -14.47
C GLY A 87 -9.20 4.99 -15.15
N VAL A 88 -8.91 6.03 -14.34
CA VAL A 88 -8.55 7.37 -14.81
C VAL A 88 -7.17 7.75 -14.26
N GLU A 89 -6.39 8.44 -15.07
CA GLU A 89 -5.11 9.02 -14.69
C GLU A 89 -5.24 10.05 -13.55
N SER A 90 -4.36 9.95 -12.56
CA SER A 90 -4.23 10.85 -11.43
C SER A 90 -2.76 11.12 -11.13
N ALA A 91 -2.41 12.35 -10.77
CA ALA A 91 -1.04 12.65 -10.37
C ALA A 91 -0.76 12.09 -8.97
N VAL A 92 0.43 11.53 -8.79
CA VAL A 92 0.98 11.18 -7.47
C VAL A 92 1.38 12.47 -6.78
N GLU A 93 0.69 12.82 -5.69
CA GLU A 93 1.06 13.95 -4.83
C GLU A 93 2.38 13.66 -4.12
N SER A 94 2.53 12.45 -3.58
CA SER A 94 3.79 12.03 -2.96
C SER A 94 3.98 10.52 -2.91
N THR A 95 5.21 10.09 -2.68
CA THR A 95 5.54 8.70 -2.37
C THR A 95 5.94 8.54 -0.90
N ARG A 96 5.84 7.30 -0.41
CA ARG A 96 6.05 6.90 0.98
C ARG A 96 6.88 5.63 1.02
N ARG A 97 7.70 5.45 2.06
CA ARG A 97 8.53 4.25 2.28
C ARG A 97 8.79 4.05 3.78
N ARG A 98 8.47 2.87 4.32
CA ARG A 98 8.91 2.39 5.66
C ARG A 98 9.56 1.01 5.56
N THR A 99 10.20 0.55 6.62
CA THR A 99 10.66 -0.85 6.74
C THR A 99 9.55 -1.73 7.31
N TYR A 100 9.27 -2.87 6.69
CA TYR A 100 8.32 -3.87 7.19
C TYR A 100 9.04 -5.17 7.54
N ALA A 101 8.53 -5.90 8.52
CA ALA A 101 8.91 -7.27 8.82
C ALA A 101 7.67 -8.01 9.32
N GLY A 102 7.20 -9.00 8.56
CA GLY A 102 5.93 -9.67 8.83
C GLY A 102 5.41 -10.46 7.63
N PRO A 103 4.19 -11.00 7.73
CA PRO A 103 3.57 -11.79 6.68
C PRO A 103 3.17 -10.90 5.49
N MET A 104 3.81 -11.10 4.35
CA MET A 104 3.38 -10.54 3.06
C MET A 104 2.32 -11.45 2.44
N LEU A 105 1.20 -10.87 2.02
CA LEU A 105 0.13 -11.59 1.34
C LEU A 105 0.27 -11.42 -0.16
N LYS A 106 0.14 -12.51 -0.90
CA LYS A 106 0.09 -12.54 -2.36
C LYS A 106 -1.31 -12.91 -2.81
N ILE A 107 -2.05 -11.92 -3.32
CA ILE A 107 -3.39 -12.13 -3.85
C ILE A 107 -3.25 -12.63 -5.29
N VAL A 108 -3.69 -13.87 -5.54
CA VAL A 108 -3.65 -14.50 -6.87
C VAL A 108 -5.06 -14.53 -7.44
N PRO A 109 -5.44 -13.61 -8.33
CA PRO A 109 -6.73 -13.65 -9.04
C PRO A 109 -6.73 -14.77 -10.11
N VAL A 110 -7.85 -14.93 -10.83
CA VAL A 110 -7.94 -15.90 -11.95
C VAL A 110 -6.89 -15.64 -13.03
N SER A 111 -6.51 -14.38 -13.27
CA SER A 111 -5.36 -14.00 -14.08
C SER A 111 -4.08 -14.03 -13.23
N VAL A 112 -3.27 -15.08 -13.39
CA VAL A 112 -2.08 -15.32 -12.54
C VAL A 112 -1.00 -14.26 -12.75
N GLY A 113 -0.87 -13.70 -13.96
CA GLY A 113 0.08 -12.61 -14.24
C GLY A 113 -0.22 -11.30 -13.49
N ASN A 114 -1.46 -11.11 -13.05
CA ASN A 114 -1.87 -9.97 -12.25
C ASN A 114 -1.81 -10.24 -10.73
N ALA A 115 -1.12 -11.30 -10.28
CA ALA A 115 -0.95 -11.57 -8.85
C ALA A 115 -0.04 -10.51 -8.19
N PHE A 116 -0.57 -9.81 -7.19
CA PHE A 116 0.07 -8.68 -6.49
C PHE A 116 0.29 -8.99 -5.01
N GLU A 117 1.33 -8.39 -4.42
CA GLU A 117 1.74 -8.56 -3.04
C GLU A 117 1.49 -7.30 -2.21
N LEU A 118 1.03 -7.48 -0.97
CA LEU A 118 0.63 -6.41 -0.06
C LEU A 118 0.67 -6.87 1.41
N THR A 119 0.85 -5.94 2.33
CA THR A 119 0.79 -6.24 3.77
C THR A 119 -0.67 -6.50 4.21
N PRO A 120 -0.92 -7.24 5.31
CA PRO A 120 -2.26 -7.70 5.65
C PRO A 120 -3.27 -6.59 5.92
N GLU A 121 -2.81 -5.43 6.38
CA GLU A 121 -3.64 -4.27 6.68
C GLU A 121 -3.99 -3.44 5.43
N HIS A 122 -3.34 -3.70 4.30
CA HIS A 122 -3.49 -2.86 3.11
C HIS A 122 -4.87 -3.04 2.44
N PRO A 123 -5.66 -1.96 2.20
CA PRO A 123 -7.02 -2.11 1.70
C PRO A 123 -7.10 -2.36 0.18
N VAL A 124 -7.94 -3.33 -0.20
CA VAL A 124 -8.24 -3.70 -1.60
C VAL A 124 -9.71 -3.45 -1.90
N TRP A 125 -10.03 -2.92 -3.08
CA TRP A 125 -11.41 -2.68 -3.49
C TRP A 125 -12.09 -3.99 -3.90
N ALA A 126 -13.03 -4.47 -3.08
CA ALA A 126 -13.58 -5.81 -3.24
C ALA A 126 -15.09 -5.91 -2.92
N ILE A 127 -15.73 -6.94 -3.49
CA ILE A 127 -17.04 -7.45 -3.08
C ILE A 127 -16.83 -8.81 -2.40
N ARG A 128 -17.21 -8.92 -1.11
CA ARG A 128 -17.22 -10.21 -0.41
C ARG A 128 -18.19 -11.17 -1.08
N ARG A 129 -17.72 -12.37 -1.43
CA ARG A 129 -18.47 -13.41 -2.15
C ARG A 129 -19.79 -13.76 -1.50
N GLU A 130 -19.86 -13.71 -0.17
CA GLU A 130 -21.05 -14.02 0.62
C GLU A 130 -22.24 -13.09 0.30
N ARG A 131 -22.01 -11.86 -0.16
CA ARG A 131 -23.07 -10.93 -0.59
C ARG A 131 -23.66 -11.29 -1.96
N VAL A 132 -22.86 -11.89 -2.84
CA VAL A 132 -23.19 -12.18 -4.24
C VAL A 132 -23.36 -13.68 -4.56
N ALA A 133 -23.41 -14.55 -3.56
CA ALA A 133 -23.64 -15.98 -3.79
C ALA A 133 -25.10 -16.30 -4.17
N ARG A 134 -25.31 -17.20 -5.14
CA ARG A 134 -26.66 -17.66 -5.56
C ARG A 134 -27.40 -18.40 -4.44
N SER A 135 -26.66 -19.11 -3.60
CA SER A 135 -27.15 -20.20 -2.76
C SER A 135 -27.02 -19.90 -1.27
N ALA A 136 -27.96 -19.16 -0.68
CA ALA A 136 -27.95 -18.84 0.77
C ALA A 136 -28.28 -20.03 1.71
N ARG A 137 -28.61 -21.22 1.17
CA ARG A 137 -29.02 -22.40 1.97
C ARG A 137 -27.98 -23.53 1.91
N ARG A 138 -27.51 -23.95 3.10
CA ARG A 138 -26.48 -24.99 3.34
C ARG A 138 -26.88 -26.36 2.81
N THR A 139 -25.91 -27.14 2.31
CA THR A 139 -25.75 -28.62 2.49
C THR A 139 -24.62 -29.23 1.64
N ARG A 140 -24.15 -28.57 0.57
CA ARG A 140 -23.00 -29.01 -0.25
C ARG A 140 -21.83 -28.02 -0.17
N PRO A 141 -20.57 -28.45 -0.39
CA PRO A 141 -19.44 -27.54 -0.53
C PRO A 141 -19.67 -26.63 -1.75
N VAL A 142 -19.92 -25.34 -1.47
CA VAL A 142 -20.27 -24.37 -2.51
C VAL A 142 -19.00 -23.99 -3.27
N SER A 143 -18.90 -24.44 -4.52
CA SER A 143 -17.88 -24.07 -5.51
C SER A 143 -17.51 -22.59 -5.39
N GLN A 144 -16.21 -22.25 -5.34
CA GLN A 144 -15.72 -20.86 -5.28
C GLN A 144 -16.13 -19.98 -6.48
N TRP A 145 -16.77 -20.59 -7.47
CA TRP A 145 -17.31 -19.96 -8.68
C TRP A 145 -18.83 -19.74 -8.65
N ASP A 146 -19.52 -20.06 -7.54
CA ASP A 146 -20.97 -19.84 -7.39
C ASP A 146 -21.26 -18.38 -7.02
N VAL A 147 -21.52 -17.57 -8.05
CA VAL A 147 -21.82 -16.14 -7.96
C VAL A 147 -23.03 -15.81 -8.82
N ASP A 148 -23.90 -14.98 -8.27
CA ASP A 148 -25.09 -14.43 -8.90
C ASP A 148 -24.73 -13.13 -9.62
N ALA A 149 -24.70 -13.15 -10.96
CA ALA A 149 -24.25 -12.02 -11.75
C ALA A 149 -25.17 -10.80 -11.61
N GLU A 150 -26.48 -11.05 -11.40
CA GLU A 150 -27.50 -10.01 -11.28
C GLU A 150 -27.37 -9.21 -9.97
N ARG A 151 -26.72 -9.78 -8.95
CA ARG A 151 -26.49 -9.10 -7.66
C ARG A 151 -25.28 -8.18 -7.67
N ILE A 152 -24.35 -8.35 -8.60
CA ILE A 152 -23.08 -7.61 -8.60
C ILE A 152 -23.30 -6.10 -8.75
N PRO A 153 -24.08 -5.59 -9.72
CA PRO A 153 -24.36 -4.15 -9.82
C PRO A 153 -25.01 -3.60 -8.54
N ALA A 154 -25.98 -4.34 -7.99
CA ALA A 154 -26.74 -3.97 -6.79
C ALA A 154 -25.99 -4.14 -5.45
N THR A 155 -24.80 -4.76 -5.45
CA THR A 155 -23.99 -4.92 -4.23
C THR A 155 -23.00 -3.78 -4.14
N GLU A 156 -22.95 -3.10 -2.99
CA GLU A 156 -21.96 -2.06 -2.74
C GLU A 156 -20.59 -2.70 -2.40
N PRO A 157 -19.53 -2.39 -3.16
CA PRO A 157 -18.16 -2.79 -2.84
C PRO A 157 -17.59 -2.02 -1.66
N GLU A 158 -16.55 -2.57 -1.04
CA GLU A 158 -15.89 -2.00 0.13
C GLU A 158 -14.38 -2.16 0.08
N TRP A 159 -13.65 -1.33 0.85
CA TRP A 159 -12.22 -1.47 1.05
C TRP A 159 -11.97 -2.55 2.11
N VAL A 160 -11.52 -3.73 1.68
CA VAL A 160 -11.24 -4.88 2.56
C VAL A 160 -9.74 -4.96 2.82
N PRO A 161 -9.26 -5.00 4.08
CA PRO A 161 -7.86 -5.28 4.38
C PRO A 161 -7.44 -6.62 3.77
N ALA A 162 -6.25 -6.70 3.19
CA ALA A 162 -5.78 -7.89 2.48
C ALA A 162 -5.84 -9.18 3.31
N GLY A 163 -5.63 -9.11 4.62
CA GLY A 163 -5.72 -10.22 5.58
C GLY A 163 -7.14 -10.72 5.85
N GLU A 164 -8.17 -9.94 5.52
CA GLU A 164 -9.58 -10.36 5.61
C GLU A 164 -10.12 -10.98 4.32
N LEU A 165 -9.44 -10.79 3.18
CA LEU A 165 -9.85 -11.32 1.89
C LEU A 165 -9.90 -12.85 1.90
N LYS A 166 -10.91 -13.43 1.24
CA LYS A 166 -11.11 -14.88 1.14
C LYS A 166 -11.05 -15.33 -0.32
N VAL A 167 -10.68 -16.59 -0.51
CA VAL A 167 -10.71 -17.22 -1.84
C VAL A 167 -12.14 -17.23 -2.39
N GLY A 168 -12.31 -16.60 -3.56
CA GLY A 168 -13.59 -16.39 -4.22
C GLY A 168 -14.21 -15.00 -4.02
N ASP A 169 -13.68 -14.15 -3.14
CA ASP A 169 -14.06 -12.73 -3.11
C ASP A 169 -13.63 -12.04 -4.42
N LEU A 170 -14.36 -11.00 -4.81
CA LEU A 170 -14.20 -10.34 -6.11
C LEU A 170 -13.41 -9.05 -5.96
N VAL A 171 -12.26 -8.94 -6.62
CA VAL A 171 -11.45 -7.71 -6.67
C VAL A 171 -11.74 -6.92 -7.96
N CYS A 172 -11.69 -5.60 -7.87
CA CYS A 172 -12.04 -4.69 -8.98
C CYS A 172 -10.86 -4.45 -9.94
N PHE A 173 -11.05 -4.81 -11.21
CA PHE A 173 -10.18 -4.41 -12.33
C PHE A 173 -10.92 -3.33 -13.16
N PRO A 174 -10.65 -2.03 -12.98
CA PRO A 174 -11.31 -0.98 -13.76
C PRO A 174 -10.82 -0.97 -15.21
N VAL A 175 -11.68 -0.53 -16.12
CA VAL A 175 -11.36 -0.32 -17.53
C VAL A 175 -10.89 1.11 -17.74
N ALA A 176 -9.77 1.30 -18.42
CA ALA A 176 -9.26 2.64 -18.72
C ALA A 176 -10.25 3.43 -19.56
N ALA A 177 -10.70 4.58 -19.04
CA ALA A 177 -11.78 5.39 -19.62
C ALA A 177 -11.30 6.51 -20.55
N ARG A 178 -9.99 6.74 -20.66
CA ARG A 178 -9.43 7.82 -21.48
C ARG A 178 -9.52 7.47 -22.97
N GLU A 179 -10.10 8.36 -23.77
CA GLU A 179 -10.16 8.22 -25.23
C GLU A 179 -9.66 9.48 -25.92
N ARG A 180 -8.77 9.31 -26.89
CA ARG A 180 -8.24 10.37 -27.74
C ARG A 180 -8.09 9.84 -29.15
N ASP A 181 -8.74 10.49 -30.12
CA ASP A 181 -8.52 10.14 -31.53
C ASP A 181 -7.25 10.81 -32.06
N HIS A 182 -6.49 10.02 -32.83
CA HIS A 182 -5.23 10.38 -33.45
C HIS A 182 -5.37 10.18 -34.96
N PRO A 183 -5.93 11.16 -35.70
CA PRO A 183 -6.18 11.05 -37.14
C PRO A 183 -4.90 10.91 -37.98
N GLU A 184 -3.74 11.29 -37.44
CA GLU A 184 -2.41 11.10 -38.03
C GLU A 184 -1.96 9.62 -38.06
N ILE A 185 -2.51 8.79 -37.19
CA ILE A 185 -2.29 7.34 -37.16
C ILE A 185 -3.33 6.70 -38.10
N SER A 186 -2.92 6.25 -39.29
CA SER A 186 -3.86 5.64 -40.26
C SER A 186 -4.23 4.19 -39.91
N ASP A 187 -5.35 3.72 -40.45
CA ASP A 187 -5.81 2.34 -40.26
C ASP A 187 -4.88 1.30 -40.92
N GLU A 188 -4.18 1.67 -41.99
CA GLU A 188 -3.08 0.87 -42.54
C GLU A 188 -1.90 0.77 -41.56
N LEU A 189 -1.55 1.89 -40.90
CA LEU A 189 -0.50 1.90 -39.89
C LEU A 189 -0.88 1.01 -38.71
N LEU A 190 -2.13 1.05 -38.23
CA LEU A 190 -2.60 0.19 -37.14
C LEU A 190 -2.52 -1.30 -37.47
N ARG A 191 -2.99 -1.72 -38.66
CA ARG A 191 -2.86 -3.11 -39.12
C ARG A 191 -1.39 -3.52 -39.25
N PHE A 192 -0.56 -2.67 -39.87
CA PHE A 192 0.87 -2.93 -40.00
C PHE A 192 1.56 -3.06 -38.64
N LEU A 193 1.26 -2.19 -37.67
CA LEU A 193 1.83 -2.26 -36.33
C LEU A 193 1.38 -3.53 -35.59
N GLY A 194 0.16 -4.02 -35.82
CA GLY A 194 -0.29 -5.34 -35.34
C GLY A 194 0.58 -6.50 -35.87
N TYR A 195 0.87 -6.53 -37.17
CA TYR A 195 1.82 -7.50 -37.74
C TYR A 195 3.26 -7.28 -37.23
N TYR A 196 3.69 -6.04 -37.03
CA TYR A 196 5.02 -5.74 -36.48
C TYR A 196 5.14 -6.19 -35.02
N LEU A 197 4.08 -6.08 -34.21
CA LEU A 197 4.00 -6.57 -32.85
C LEU A 197 4.13 -8.09 -32.77
N ALA A 198 3.48 -8.82 -33.67
CA ALA A 198 3.65 -10.26 -33.81
C ALA A 198 5.05 -10.59 -34.37
N GLU A 199 5.25 -10.41 -35.67
CA GLU A 199 6.32 -11.02 -36.45
C GLU A 199 7.45 -10.06 -36.87
N GLY A 200 7.37 -8.80 -36.41
CA GLY A 200 8.22 -7.73 -36.90
C GLY A 200 9.57 -7.56 -36.22
N SER A 201 10.53 -7.13 -37.05
CA SER A 201 11.87 -6.68 -36.66
C SER A 201 12.29 -5.46 -37.48
N ALA A 202 12.68 -4.37 -36.81
CA ALA A 202 13.18 -3.15 -37.43
C ALA A 202 14.60 -2.83 -36.91
N PHE A 203 15.56 -2.73 -37.83
CA PHE A 203 16.99 -2.62 -37.51
C PHE A 203 17.79 -1.93 -38.63
N PHE A 204 18.92 -1.34 -38.26
CA PHE A 204 19.95 -1.00 -39.24
C PHE A 204 20.75 -2.26 -39.57
N ASN A 205 20.89 -2.57 -40.86
CA ASN A 205 21.70 -3.71 -41.30
C ASN A 205 23.17 -3.51 -40.88
N GLY A 206 23.74 -4.46 -40.15
CA GLY A 206 25.08 -4.33 -39.57
C GLY A 206 26.23 -4.30 -40.58
N VAL A 207 25.99 -4.64 -41.86
CA VAL A 207 26.99 -4.58 -42.93
C VAL A 207 26.81 -3.33 -43.80
N SER A 208 25.57 -3.02 -44.19
CA SER A 208 25.28 -1.93 -45.15
C SER A 208 24.80 -0.63 -44.52
N GLY A 209 24.51 -0.61 -43.21
CA GLY A 209 23.91 0.54 -42.51
C GLY A 209 22.49 0.88 -42.96
N VAL A 210 21.85 0.08 -43.82
CA VAL A 210 20.54 0.39 -44.39
C VAL A 210 19.42 0.15 -43.36
N PRO A 211 18.52 1.12 -43.11
CA PRO A 211 17.36 0.94 -42.26
C PRO A 211 16.40 -0.07 -42.89
N THR A 212 16.20 -1.19 -42.22
CA THR A 212 15.45 -2.35 -42.71
C THR A 212 14.31 -2.65 -41.76
N VAL A 213 13.10 -2.78 -42.30
CA VAL A 213 11.93 -3.31 -41.60
C VAL A 213 11.56 -4.63 -42.26
N ALA A 214 11.39 -5.68 -41.47
CA ALA A 214 11.02 -7.01 -41.96
C ALA A 214 9.94 -7.65 -41.07
N LEU A 215 9.05 -8.41 -41.72
CA LEU A 215 8.04 -9.27 -41.11
C LEU A 215 8.30 -10.71 -41.59
N SER A 216 8.17 -11.70 -40.72
CA SER A 216 8.43 -13.11 -41.04
C SER A 216 7.17 -13.94 -40.85
N PHE A 217 6.81 -14.78 -41.81
CA PHE A 217 5.60 -15.60 -41.78
C PHE A 217 5.91 -17.04 -42.16
N HIS A 218 4.98 -17.96 -41.89
CA HIS A 218 5.07 -19.29 -42.48
C HIS A 218 4.72 -19.22 -43.97
N ILE A 219 5.42 -19.99 -44.82
CA ILE A 219 5.33 -19.91 -46.29
C ILE A 219 3.92 -20.15 -46.88
N ASP A 220 3.07 -20.84 -46.13
CA ASP A 220 1.68 -21.13 -46.51
C ASP A 220 0.69 -20.00 -46.14
N GLU A 221 1.12 -19.00 -45.37
CA GLU A 221 0.26 -17.89 -44.88
C GLU A 221 0.11 -16.77 -45.92
N ARG A 222 -0.21 -17.16 -47.15
CA ARG A 222 -0.20 -16.31 -48.35
C ARG A 222 -0.99 -15.02 -48.19
N GLU A 223 -2.18 -15.09 -47.58
CA GLU A 223 -3.01 -13.92 -47.29
C GLU A 223 -2.30 -12.90 -46.37
N LYS A 224 -1.60 -13.37 -45.31
CA LYS A 224 -0.84 -12.50 -44.41
C LYS A 224 0.35 -11.86 -45.14
N ILE A 225 1.06 -12.65 -45.95
CA ILE A 225 2.24 -12.21 -46.72
C ILE A 225 1.86 -11.12 -47.73
N GLU A 226 0.76 -11.30 -48.46
CA GLU A 226 0.27 -10.32 -49.44
C GLU A 226 -0.25 -9.05 -48.77
N GLU A 227 -1.02 -9.19 -47.68
CA GLU A 227 -1.49 -8.04 -46.89
C GLU A 227 -0.32 -7.24 -46.31
N ALA A 228 0.66 -7.92 -45.71
CA ALA A 228 1.88 -7.32 -45.19
C ALA A 228 2.68 -6.59 -46.27
N ARG A 229 2.87 -7.19 -47.45
CA ARG A 229 3.57 -6.57 -48.59
C ARG A 229 2.85 -5.30 -49.05
N ARG A 230 1.52 -5.33 -49.15
CA ARG A 230 0.69 -4.17 -49.51
C ARG A 230 0.80 -3.04 -48.48
N LEU A 231 0.68 -3.36 -47.19
CA LEU A 231 0.77 -2.39 -46.10
C LEU A 231 2.16 -1.74 -46.01
N MET A 232 3.22 -2.55 -46.03
CA MET A 232 4.60 -2.06 -46.03
C MET A 232 4.90 -1.20 -47.26
N GLY A 233 4.33 -1.52 -48.42
CA GLY A 233 4.48 -0.72 -49.63
C GLY A 233 3.78 0.64 -49.53
N ALA A 234 2.51 0.64 -49.13
CA ALA A 234 1.72 1.86 -48.96
C ALA A 234 2.34 2.82 -47.92
N LEU A 235 2.79 2.30 -46.77
CA LEU A 235 3.36 3.10 -45.68
C LEU A 235 4.79 3.58 -45.91
N SER A 236 5.49 3.07 -46.93
CA SER A 236 6.89 3.44 -47.21
C SER A 236 7.10 4.15 -48.55
N GLY A 237 6.08 4.18 -49.42
CA GLY A 237 6.20 4.68 -50.79
C GLY A 237 7.15 3.86 -51.67
N LYS A 238 7.48 2.62 -51.28
CA LYS A 238 8.45 1.73 -51.96
C LYS A 238 7.84 0.36 -52.18
N GLU A 239 8.30 -0.38 -53.18
CA GLU A 239 7.91 -1.78 -53.29
C GLU A 239 8.56 -2.61 -52.15
N ALA A 240 7.75 -3.34 -51.40
CA ALA A 240 8.22 -4.27 -50.39
C ALA A 240 8.65 -5.60 -51.05
N GLY A 241 9.88 -6.02 -50.75
CA GLY A 241 10.45 -7.27 -51.25
C GLY A 241 9.93 -8.49 -50.48
N LEU A 242 10.00 -9.65 -51.13
CA LEU A 242 9.65 -10.95 -50.56
C LEU A 242 10.83 -11.91 -50.79
N VAL A 243 11.29 -12.58 -49.73
CA VAL A 243 12.21 -13.73 -49.81
C VAL A 243 11.49 -14.94 -49.23
N GLU A 244 11.40 -16.02 -50.00
CA GLU A 244 10.91 -17.31 -49.52
C GLU A 244 12.10 -18.25 -49.34
N VAL A 245 12.10 -18.98 -48.22
CA VAL A 245 13.10 -20.01 -47.90
C VAL A 245 12.34 -21.32 -47.62
N PRO A 246 11.97 -22.07 -48.66
CA PRO A 246 11.12 -23.27 -48.52
C PRO A 246 11.70 -24.31 -47.55
N GLU A 247 13.02 -24.47 -47.51
CA GLU A 247 13.75 -25.37 -46.60
C GLU A 247 13.51 -25.09 -45.11
N LYS A 248 13.06 -23.87 -44.77
CA LYS A 248 12.75 -23.45 -43.40
C LYS A 248 11.25 -23.16 -43.19
N HIS A 249 10.45 -23.36 -44.23
CA HIS A 249 9.05 -22.91 -44.31
C HIS A 249 8.84 -21.42 -43.98
N GLU A 250 9.87 -20.59 -44.21
CA GLU A 250 9.89 -19.16 -43.87
C GLU A 250 9.62 -18.30 -45.11
N ALA A 251 8.74 -17.31 -44.99
CA ALA A 251 8.56 -16.24 -45.97
C ALA A 251 8.77 -14.88 -45.28
N ARG A 252 9.69 -14.06 -45.79
CA ARG A 252 10.07 -12.78 -45.21
C ARG A 252 9.74 -11.63 -46.13
N VAL A 253 8.83 -10.76 -45.68
CA VAL A 253 8.51 -9.49 -46.33
C VAL A 253 9.42 -8.41 -45.75
N TYR A 254 10.05 -7.58 -46.58
CA TYR A 254 10.99 -6.56 -46.12
C TYR A 254 10.95 -5.28 -46.95
N VAL A 255 11.26 -4.15 -46.32
CA VAL A 255 11.41 -2.86 -47.00
C VAL A 255 12.51 -2.01 -46.37
N TYR A 256 13.21 -1.25 -47.22
CA TYR A 256 14.27 -0.34 -46.80
C TYR A 256 13.74 1.09 -46.62
N SER A 257 13.16 1.38 -45.46
CA SER A 257 12.60 2.70 -45.15
C SER A 257 13.02 3.18 -43.76
N ARG A 258 13.65 4.36 -43.72
CA ARG A 258 13.99 5.06 -42.46
C ARG A 258 12.75 5.57 -41.75
N GLU A 259 11.75 6.01 -42.51
CA GLU A 259 10.48 6.50 -41.96
C GLU A 259 9.69 5.38 -41.29
N LEU A 260 9.51 4.25 -41.98
CA LEU A 260 8.78 3.11 -41.42
C LEU A 260 9.51 2.50 -40.21
N LEU A 261 10.85 2.45 -40.25
CA LEU A 261 11.67 2.05 -39.09
C LEU A 261 11.49 3.02 -37.91
N GLY A 262 11.43 4.34 -38.19
CA GLY A 262 11.13 5.37 -37.18
C GLY A 262 9.79 5.11 -36.50
N ARG A 263 8.71 5.00 -37.29
CA ARG A 263 7.36 4.71 -36.78
C ARG A 263 7.31 3.40 -35.99
N CYS A 264 7.98 2.33 -36.44
CA CYS A 264 8.10 1.08 -35.69
C CYS A 264 8.74 1.28 -34.30
N TRP A 265 9.83 2.04 -34.21
CA TRP A 265 10.56 2.25 -32.96
C TRP A 265 9.87 3.23 -32.00
N GLU A 266 9.20 4.24 -32.55
CA GLU A 266 8.37 5.21 -31.85
C GLU A 266 7.13 4.53 -31.24
N PHE A 267 6.29 3.93 -32.08
CA PHE A 267 5.00 3.39 -31.66
C PHE A 267 5.06 2.04 -30.94
N VAL A 268 6.07 1.20 -31.24
CA VAL A 268 6.16 -0.17 -30.72
C VAL A 268 7.50 -0.52 -30.07
N GLY A 269 8.60 0.15 -30.43
CA GLY A 269 9.93 -0.16 -29.91
C GLY A 269 10.67 -1.24 -30.72
N ARG A 270 11.70 -1.84 -30.09
CA ARG A 270 12.73 -2.63 -30.79
C ARG A 270 13.04 -3.95 -30.08
N GLY A 271 12.99 -5.05 -30.81
CA GLY A 271 13.29 -6.39 -30.26
C GLY A 271 12.16 -6.94 -29.40
N SER A 272 12.01 -8.27 -29.37
CA SER A 272 10.81 -8.94 -28.82
C SER A 272 10.56 -8.72 -27.32
N GLY A 273 11.60 -8.45 -26.53
CA GLY A 273 11.47 -8.18 -25.09
C GLY A 273 11.07 -6.74 -24.74
N GLU A 274 11.32 -5.78 -25.63
CA GLU A 274 11.06 -4.34 -25.40
C GLU A 274 9.88 -3.81 -26.25
N LYS A 275 9.20 -4.69 -26.99
CA LYS A 275 7.94 -4.36 -27.68
C LYS A 275 6.94 -3.84 -26.65
N ARG A 276 6.33 -2.70 -26.95
CA ARG A 276 5.26 -2.06 -26.17
C ARG A 276 4.27 -1.42 -27.15
N LEU A 277 3.29 -0.71 -26.64
CA LEU A 277 2.48 0.27 -27.36
C LEU A 277 2.81 1.66 -26.81
N HIS A 278 2.85 2.66 -27.68
CA HIS A 278 2.93 4.06 -27.29
C HIS A 278 1.59 4.54 -26.70
N ALA A 279 1.62 5.57 -25.85
CA ALA A 279 0.44 6.12 -25.20
C ALA A 279 -0.69 6.47 -26.19
N ASP A 280 -0.36 7.09 -27.34
CA ASP A 280 -1.35 7.42 -28.37
C ASP A 280 -2.13 6.19 -28.87
N LEU A 281 -1.49 5.01 -28.95
CA LEU A 281 -2.17 3.76 -29.33
C LEU A 281 -3.04 3.20 -28.19
N MET A 282 -2.64 3.41 -26.93
CA MET A 282 -3.40 3.03 -25.74
C MET A 282 -4.61 3.94 -25.50
N GLU A 283 -4.55 5.20 -25.96
CA GLU A 283 -5.63 6.18 -25.85
C GLU A 283 -6.64 6.13 -27.02
N LEU A 284 -6.29 5.53 -28.17
CA LEU A 284 -7.18 5.44 -29.35
C LEU A 284 -8.59 4.93 -29.00
N PRO A 285 -9.64 5.37 -29.74
CA PRO A 285 -10.99 4.83 -29.58
C PRO A 285 -11.02 3.30 -29.75
N PRO A 286 -11.82 2.55 -28.97
CA PRO A 286 -11.82 1.08 -28.97
C PRO A 286 -11.94 0.45 -30.37
N GLU A 287 -12.77 1.00 -31.26
CA GLU A 287 -12.95 0.51 -32.63
C GLU A 287 -11.68 0.64 -33.50
N ARG A 288 -10.81 1.61 -33.22
CA ARG A 288 -9.52 1.79 -33.91
C ARG A 288 -8.46 0.86 -33.32
N GLN A 289 -8.43 0.72 -32.00
CA GLN A 289 -7.56 -0.24 -31.29
C GLN A 289 -7.81 -1.68 -31.76
N ARG A 290 -9.07 -2.02 -32.04
CA ARG A 290 -9.49 -3.30 -32.58
C ARG A 290 -8.70 -3.74 -33.82
N LEU A 291 -8.37 -2.82 -34.73
CA LEU A 291 -7.58 -3.13 -35.95
C LEU A 291 -6.18 -3.66 -35.60
N LEU A 292 -5.53 -3.06 -34.59
CA LEU A 292 -4.21 -3.48 -34.11
C LEU A 292 -4.31 -4.82 -33.37
N ILE A 293 -5.31 -4.99 -32.49
CA ILE A 293 -5.55 -6.21 -31.72
C ILE A 293 -5.81 -7.40 -32.66
N GLU A 294 -6.78 -7.27 -33.58
CA GLU A 294 -7.14 -8.34 -34.50
C GLU A 294 -5.96 -8.73 -35.39
N THR A 295 -5.15 -7.78 -35.84
CA THR A 295 -3.97 -8.07 -36.68
C THR A 295 -2.82 -8.70 -35.88
N TYR A 296 -2.60 -8.29 -34.62
CA TYR A 296 -1.65 -8.97 -33.72
C TYR A 296 -2.05 -10.43 -33.47
N PHE A 297 -3.32 -10.70 -33.13
CA PHE A 297 -3.83 -12.07 -32.97
C PHE A 297 -3.98 -12.83 -34.30
N LYS A 298 -3.99 -12.16 -35.46
CA LYS A 298 -3.84 -12.81 -36.78
C LYS A 298 -2.41 -13.28 -37.01
N GLY A 299 -1.41 -12.53 -36.54
CA GLY A 299 0.01 -12.92 -36.55
C GLY A 299 0.33 -14.04 -35.55
N ASP A 300 0.48 -13.67 -34.27
CA ASP A 300 1.02 -14.48 -33.16
C ASP A 300 -0.09 -15.22 -32.35
N GLY A 301 -1.35 -15.04 -32.74
CA GLY A 301 -2.48 -15.68 -32.07
C GLY A 301 -2.76 -17.11 -32.55
N SER A 302 -3.10 -17.99 -31.61
CA SER A 302 -3.63 -19.33 -31.89
C SER A 302 -5.08 -19.44 -31.41
N ARG A 303 -5.94 -20.02 -32.26
CA ARG A 303 -7.36 -20.26 -32.01
C ARG A 303 -7.61 -21.76 -31.85
N HIS A 304 -8.12 -22.18 -30.70
CA HIS A 304 -8.41 -23.60 -30.42
C HIS A 304 -9.88 -23.79 -30.02
N ARG A 305 -10.63 -24.53 -30.83
CA ARG A 305 -12.03 -24.86 -30.55
C ARG A 305 -12.12 -25.99 -29.52
N ARG A 306 -12.64 -25.68 -28.34
CA ARG A 306 -12.83 -26.61 -27.22
C ARG A 306 -14.01 -27.55 -27.48
N THR A 307 -14.02 -28.70 -26.80
CA THR A 307 -15.09 -29.73 -26.87
C THR A 307 -16.49 -29.21 -26.50
N ASN A 308 -16.57 -28.09 -25.77
CA ASN A 308 -17.82 -27.40 -25.42
C ASN A 308 -18.28 -26.37 -26.48
N GLY A 309 -17.67 -26.37 -27.67
CA GLY A 309 -18.02 -25.51 -28.80
C GLY A 309 -17.38 -24.12 -28.80
N ARG A 310 -16.82 -23.66 -27.67
CA ARG A 310 -16.19 -22.33 -27.52
C ARG A 310 -14.80 -22.27 -28.16
N THR A 311 -14.41 -21.12 -28.69
CA THR A 311 -13.04 -20.87 -29.14
C THR A 311 -12.22 -20.25 -28.01
N LEU A 312 -11.08 -20.87 -27.69
CA LEU A 312 -10.02 -20.26 -26.89
C LEU A 312 -9.08 -19.52 -27.85
N VAL A 313 -8.88 -18.22 -27.63
CA VAL A 313 -7.85 -17.42 -28.29
C VAL A 313 -6.69 -17.24 -27.32
N ARG A 314 -5.46 -17.37 -27.79
CA ARG A 314 -4.25 -17.07 -27.00
C ARG A 314 -3.11 -16.56 -27.89
N ALA A 315 -2.29 -15.66 -27.36
CA ALA A 315 -1.02 -15.21 -27.96
C ALA A 315 0.07 -15.21 -26.87
N THR A 316 1.36 -15.29 -27.24
CA THR A 316 2.44 -15.41 -26.24
C THR A 316 3.60 -14.48 -26.56
N THR A 317 3.79 -13.48 -25.70
CA THR A 317 4.89 -12.51 -25.80
C THR A 317 5.91 -12.71 -24.69
N ILE A 318 7.16 -12.32 -24.93
CA ILE A 318 8.19 -12.20 -23.87
C ILE A 318 8.30 -10.77 -23.32
N SER A 319 7.54 -9.82 -23.88
CA SER A 319 7.41 -8.47 -23.30
C SER A 319 6.28 -8.45 -22.27
N ARG A 320 6.66 -8.25 -21.01
CA ARG A 320 5.74 -8.03 -19.89
C ARG A 320 4.81 -6.84 -20.15
N THR A 321 5.36 -5.73 -20.61
CA THR A 321 4.59 -4.48 -20.85
C THR A 321 3.52 -4.71 -21.90
N LEU A 322 3.87 -5.34 -23.03
CA LEU A 322 2.90 -5.65 -24.08
C LEU A 322 1.80 -6.60 -23.59
N ALA A 323 2.11 -7.55 -22.71
CA ALA A 323 1.10 -8.47 -22.18
C ALA A 323 0.02 -7.78 -21.35
N PHE A 324 0.40 -6.82 -20.50
CA PHE A 324 -0.56 -6.01 -19.74
C PHE A 324 -1.32 -5.02 -20.64
N GLN A 325 -0.62 -4.34 -21.56
CA GLN A 325 -1.26 -3.46 -22.54
C GLN A 325 -2.31 -4.19 -23.39
N LEU A 326 -2.02 -5.40 -23.86
CA LEU A 326 -2.99 -6.23 -24.60
C LEU A 326 -4.19 -6.65 -23.74
N GLN A 327 -4.00 -6.91 -22.43
CA GLN A 327 -5.09 -7.19 -21.51
C GLN A 327 -5.99 -5.96 -21.32
N GLU A 328 -5.42 -4.77 -21.20
CA GLU A 328 -6.13 -3.51 -21.05
C GLU A 328 -6.88 -3.10 -22.31
N LEU A 329 -6.24 -3.24 -23.49
CA LEU A 329 -6.88 -3.06 -24.78
C LEU A 329 -8.07 -4.01 -24.96
N LEU A 330 -7.93 -5.29 -24.61
CA LEU A 330 -9.03 -6.26 -24.64
C LEU A 330 -10.12 -5.89 -23.62
N ALA A 331 -9.78 -5.38 -22.44
CA ALA A 331 -10.74 -4.92 -21.45
C ALA A 331 -11.60 -3.76 -21.97
N ARG A 332 -11.00 -2.82 -22.74
CA ARG A 332 -11.73 -1.77 -23.49
C ARG A 332 -12.65 -2.32 -24.57
N GLN A 333 -12.33 -3.47 -25.18
CA GLN A 333 -13.27 -4.22 -26.06
C GLN A 333 -14.37 -4.98 -25.27
N GLY A 334 -14.45 -4.85 -23.95
CA GLY A 334 -15.37 -5.61 -23.11
C GLY A 334 -14.94 -7.05 -22.82
N ILE A 335 -13.66 -7.41 -23.05
CA ILE A 335 -13.10 -8.75 -22.92
C ILE A 335 -12.00 -8.76 -21.85
N TYR A 336 -12.27 -9.29 -20.66
CA TYR A 336 -11.19 -9.50 -19.68
C TYR A 336 -10.31 -10.68 -20.12
N ALA A 337 -9.06 -10.41 -20.49
CA ALA A 337 -8.09 -11.44 -20.83
C ALA A 337 -7.33 -11.93 -19.59
N GLY A 338 -7.11 -13.24 -19.49
CA GLY A 338 -6.21 -13.80 -18.50
C GLY A 338 -4.76 -13.79 -18.99
N ILE A 339 -3.81 -13.51 -18.10
CA ILE A 339 -2.38 -13.63 -18.33
C ILE A 339 -1.88 -14.85 -17.55
N GLN A 340 -1.24 -15.78 -18.26
CA GLN A 340 -0.43 -16.85 -17.66
C GLN A 340 1.04 -16.48 -17.79
N VAL A 341 1.81 -16.66 -16.72
CA VAL A 341 3.27 -16.48 -16.72
C VAL A 341 3.92 -17.86 -16.75
N ARG A 342 4.86 -18.05 -17.67
CA ARG A 342 5.77 -19.19 -17.71
C ARG A 342 7.15 -18.67 -17.32
N GLU A 343 7.65 -19.12 -16.17
CA GLU A 343 8.96 -18.75 -15.66
C GLU A 343 10.10 -19.14 -16.63
N ALA A 344 11.23 -18.46 -16.50
CA ALA A 344 12.43 -18.76 -17.29
C ALA A 344 13.00 -20.14 -16.91
N PHE A 345 13.44 -20.92 -17.90
CA PHE A 345 14.05 -22.23 -17.66
C PHE A 345 15.14 -22.56 -18.69
N GLY A 346 16.13 -23.34 -18.25
CA GLY A 346 17.13 -23.93 -19.14
C GLY A 346 16.65 -25.26 -19.69
N GLU A 347 16.81 -25.47 -20.99
CA GLU A 347 16.56 -26.74 -21.68
C GLU A 347 17.83 -27.18 -22.40
N THR A 348 18.18 -28.48 -22.29
CA THR A 348 19.27 -29.07 -23.07
C THR A 348 18.68 -29.95 -24.15
N MET A 349 18.79 -29.53 -25.40
CA MET A 349 18.31 -30.27 -26.56
C MET A 349 19.05 -31.60 -26.70
N ALA A 350 18.43 -32.60 -27.35
CA ALA A 350 19.06 -33.87 -27.68
C ALA A 350 20.35 -33.75 -28.52
N SER A 351 20.56 -32.59 -29.18
CA SER A 351 21.79 -32.23 -29.90
C SER A 351 22.91 -31.66 -29.01
N GLY A 352 22.74 -31.64 -27.68
CA GLY A 352 23.69 -31.04 -26.73
C GLY A 352 23.62 -29.51 -26.63
N ARG A 353 22.78 -28.85 -27.44
CA ARG A 353 22.59 -27.39 -27.41
C ARG A 353 21.75 -26.99 -26.20
N SER A 354 22.33 -26.17 -25.32
CA SER A 354 21.58 -25.49 -24.27
C SER A 354 20.78 -24.31 -24.82
N ILE A 355 19.53 -24.18 -24.39
CA ILE A 355 18.59 -23.11 -24.72
C ILE A 355 18.08 -22.52 -23.41
N ASN A 356 18.32 -21.22 -23.19
CA ASN A 356 17.78 -20.48 -22.06
C ASN A 356 16.47 -19.82 -22.49
N HIS A 357 15.33 -20.40 -22.09
CA HIS A 357 14.02 -19.80 -22.29
C HIS A 357 13.85 -18.63 -21.33
N ARG A 358 13.49 -17.46 -21.85
CA ARG A 358 13.07 -16.32 -21.03
C ARG A 358 11.67 -16.55 -20.48
N GLU A 359 11.34 -15.76 -19.46
CA GLU A 359 9.96 -15.63 -18.98
C GLU A 359 9.02 -15.23 -20.14
N ALA A 360 7.85 -15.86 -20.20
CA ALA A 360 6.89 -15.65 -21.26
C ALA A 360 5.46 -15.47 -20.71
N TYR A 361 4.71 -14.61 -21.36
CA TYR A 361 3.38 -14.14 -20.96
C TYR A 361 2.37 -14.59 -22.01
N THR A 362 1.48 -15.54 -21.65
CA THR A 362 0.41 -16.01 -22.52
C THR A 362 -0.90 -15.31 -22.17
N ILE A 363 -1.30 -14.36 -23.01
CA ILE A 363 -2.61 -13.69 -22.97
C ILE A 363 -3.63 -14.68 -23.53
N HIS A 364 -4.76 -14.90 -22.85
CA HIS A 364 -5.79 -15.82 -23.30
C HIS A 364 -7.21 -15.40 -22.90
N TYR A 365 -8.19 -15.65 -23.77
CA TYR A 365 -9.61 -15.41 -23.52
C TYR A 365 -10.50 -16.42 -24.29
N GLU A 366 -11.74 -16.61 -23.85
CA GLU A 366 -12.76 -17.36 -24.61
C GLU A 366 -13.62 -16.39 -25.44
N GLU A 367 -13.88 -16.73 -26.71
CA GLU A 367 -14.84 -15.99 -27.54
C GLU A 367 -16.29 -16.34 -27.12
N GLY A 368 -17.10 -15.32 -26.84
CA GLY A 368 -18.52 -15.44 -26.50
C GLY A 368 -18.98 -14.42 -25.45
N ALA A 369 -20.27 -14.11 -25.42
CA ALA A 369 -20.86 -13.02 -24.63
C ALA A 369 -20.78 -13.18 -23.10
N THR A 370 -20.37 -14.33 -22.57
CA THR A 370 -20.20 -14.56 -21.12
C THR A 370 -18.89 -15.28 -20.82
N GLN A 371 -17.92 -14.50 -20.35
CA GLN A 371 -16.66 -15.02 -19.84
C GLN A 371 -16.89 -15.81 -18.55
N ARG A 372 -16.21 -16.94 -18.40
CA ARG A 372 -16.43 -17.84 -17.27
C ARG A 372 -15.63 -17.36 -16.06
N ARG A 373 -16.32 -16.97 -14.97
CA ARG A 373 -15.75 -16.53 -13.68
C ARG A 373 -15.14 -15.11 -13.67
N VAL A 374 -15.58 -14.24 -14.57
CA VAL A 374 -15.31 -12.80 -14.48
C VAL A 374 -16.60 -12.10 -14.88
N TRP A 375 -16.95 -11.01 -14.19
CA TRP A 375 -18.22 -10.31 -14.37
C TRP A 375 -17.97 -8.85 -14.74
N LYS A 376 -18.44 -8.44 -15.91
CA LYS A 376 -18.43 -7.03 -16.33
C LYS A 376 -19.51 -6.27 -15.57
N ASP A 377 -19.14 -5.14 -14.98
CA ASP A 377 -20.05 -4.19 -14.34
C ASP A 377 -19.99 -2.87 -15.12
N GLU A 378 -20.95 -2.71 -16.03
CA GLU A 378 -21.04 -1.53 -16.91
C GLU A 378 -21.39 -0.26 -16.13
N SER A 379 -22.03 -0.39 -14.96
CA SER A 379 -22.36 0.78 -14.12
C SER A 379 -21.15 1.40 -13.43
N ARG A 380 -20.09 0.60 -13.22
CA ARG A 380 -18.83 1.00 -12.57
C ARG A 380 -17.63 1.00 -13.53
N GLY A 381 -17.82 0.68 -14.81
CA GLY A 381 -16.76 0.63 -15.81
C GLY A 381 -15.66 -0.38 -15.48
N CYS A 382 -15.99 -1.53 -14.87
CA CYS A 382 -14.98 -2.47 -14.36
C CYS A 382 -15.32 -3.95 -14.60
N PHE A 383 -14.34 -4.81 -14.33
CA PHE A 383 -14.49 -6.26 -14.22
C PHE A 383 -14.26 -6.71 -12.78
N TRP A 384 -15.21 -7.46 -12.25
CA TRP A 384 -15.09 -8.14 -10.97
C TRP A 384 -14.41 -9.50 -11.18
N VAL A 385 -13.20 -9.64 -10.66
CA VAL A 385 -12.33 -10.81 -10.85
C VAL A 385 -12.19 -11.57 -9.53
N PRO A 386 -12.54 -12.86 -9.45
CA PRO A 386 -12.45 -13.62 -8.21
C PRO A 386 -11.01 -13.97 -7.85
N ILE A 387 -10.70 -13.87 -6.56
CA ILE A 387 -9.46 -14.37 -5.97
C ILE A 387 -9.43 -15.90 -6.12
N ARG A 388 -8.41 -16.43 -6.81
CA ARG A 388 -8.21 -17.86 -7.02
C ARG A 388 -7.50 -18.52 -5.84
N ARG A 389 -6.50 -17.84 -5.26
CA ARG A 389 -5.68 -18.27 -4.12
C ARG A 389 -5.13 -17.04 -3.41
N ILE A 390 -4.82 -17.17 -2.13
CA ILE A 390 -4.02 -16.22 -1.36
C ILE A 390 -2.84 -17.03 -0.81
N ASP A 391 -1.63 -16.57 -1.08
CA ASP A 391 -0.41 -17.15 -0.51
C ASP A 391 0.17 -16.19 0.53
N THR A 392 0.85 -16.71 1.55
CA THR A 392 1.54 -15.91 2.58
C THR A 392 3.01 -16.28 2.59
N ARG A 393 3.89 -15.29 2.71
CA ARG A 393 5.33 -15.48 2.92
C ARG A 393 5.87 -14.50 3.94
N ASP A 394 6.89 -14.89 4.69
CA ASP A 394 7.62 -13.93 5.51
C ASP A 394 8.38 -12.96 4.62
N TYR A 395 8.33 -11.67 4.97
CA TYR A 395 9.03 -10.59 4.29
C TYR A 395 9.73 -9.71 5.31
N SER A 396 10.95 -9.29 5.01
CA SER A 396 11.67 -8.22 5.71
C SER A 396 12.38 -7.37 4.68
N GLY A 397 12.04 -6.08 4.61
CA GLY A 397 12.49 -5.18 3.55
C GLY A 397 11.74 -3.85 3.56
N PHE A 398 11.81 -3.11 2.46
CA PHE A 398 11.07 -1.86 2.32
C PHE A 398 9.65 -2.08 1.82
N VAL A 399 8.72 -1.39 2.46
CA VAL A 399 7.36 -1.22 1.96
C VAL A 399 7.17 0.24 1.54
N TYR A 400 6.68 0.44 0.33
CA TYR A 400 6.33 1.69 -0.28
C TYR A 400 4.82 1.95 -0.15
N ASN A 401 4.38 3.16 -0.50
CA ASN A 401 2.98 3.45 -0.81
C ASN A 401 2.90 4.77 -1.60
N LEU A 402 1.84 4.96 -2.39
CA LEU A 402 1.60 6.19 -3.13
C LEU A 402 0.44 7.01 -2.55
N GLU A 403 0.47 8.32 -2.76
CA GLU A 403 -0.58 9.27 -2.38
C GLU A 403 -1.03 10.03 -3.64
N MET A 404 -2.32 9.95 -3.96
CA MET A 404 -2.93 10.53 -5.16
C MET A 404 -3.47 11.94 -4.90
N THR A 405 -3.39 12.82 -5.90
CA THR A 405 -4.03 14.16 -5.85
C THR A 405 -5.56 14.10 -6.00
N SER A 406 -6.11 13.01 -6.56
CA SER A 406 -7.56 12.81 -6.70
C SER A 406 -8.13 11.90 -5.61
N ALA A 407 -9.35 12.17 -5.15
CA ALA A 407 -10.12 11.24 -4.33
C ALA A 407 -10.91 10.24 -5.20
N PRO A 408 -11.06 8.96 -4.78
CA PRO A 408 -10.47 8.33 -3.60
C PRO A 408 -8.95 8.13 -3.76
N ASN A 409 -8.22 8.10 -2.65
CA ASN A 409 -6.75 8.07 -2.63
C ASN A 409 -6.22 6.64 -2.88
N ALA A 410 -6.46 6.18 -4.11
CA ALA A 410 -6.30 4.79 -4.53
C ALA A 410 -5.69 4.70 -5.93
N TYR A 411 -4.89 3.66 -6.15
CA TYR A 411 -4.15 3.39 -7.39
C TYR A 411 -4.26 1.92 -7.79
N LEU A 412 -3.79 1.57 -8.98
CA LEU A 412 -3.83 0.19 -9.47
C LEU A 412 -2.52 -0.56 -9.24
N ALA A 413 -2.55 -1.58 -8.38
CA ALA A 413 -1.49 -2.60 -8.28
C ALA A 413 -1.81 -3.74 -9.26
N ARG A 414 -1.00 -3.92 -10.30
CA ARG A 414 -1.22 -4.89 -11.40
C ARG A 414 -2.62 -4.85 -12.03
N GLY A 415 -3.22 -3.67 -12.11
CA GLY A 415 -4.57 -3.44 -12.62
C GLY A 415 -5.70 -3.64 -11.59
N PHE A 416 -5.40 -3.92 -10.32
CA PHE A 416 -6.39 -4.03 -9.25
C PHE A 416 -6.33 -2.82 -8.31
N ALA A 417 -7.51 -2.29 -7.94
CA ALA A 417 -7.61 -1.08 -7.13
C ALA A 417 -7.24 -1.34 -5.65
N VAL A 418 -6.26 -0.59 -5.16
CA VAL A 418 -5.71 -0.62 -3.79
C VAL A 418 -5.60 0.80 -3.21
N HIS A 419 -5.67 0.96 -1.89
CA HIS A 419 -5.78 2.27 -1.21
C HIS A 419 -4.48 2.72 -0.52
N ASN A 420 -4.29 4.03 -0.32
CA ASN A 420 -3.10 4.55 0.37
C ASN A 420 -3.00 4.18 1.87
N CYS A 421 -1.78 4.34 2.42
CA CYS A 421 -1.33 3.98 3.77
C CYS A 421 -0.03 4.76 4.14
N THR A 422 0.35 4.95 5.42
CA THR A 422 1.30 6.04 5.83
C THR A 422 2.45 5.67 6.78
N ALA A 423 3.67 6.12 6.45
CA ALA A 423 4.76 6.51 7.36
C ALA A 423 5.92 7.23 6.58
N PRO A 424 6.52 8.34 7.07
CA PRO A 424 7.62 9.05 6.36
C PRO A 424 8.83 9.54 7.21
N ILE A 425 9.89 10.03 6.53
CA ILE A 425 11.05 10.80 7.08
C ILE A 425 11.30 12.01 6.16
N TYR A 426 11.77 13.15 6.70
CA TYR A 426 12.05 14.41 5.98
C TYR A 426 13.28 15.16 6.53
N SER A 427 13.76 16.21 5.85
CA SER A 427 15.10 16.80 6.02
C SER A 427 15.15 18.32 6.27
N THR A 428 14.09 18.95 6.81
CA THR A 428 14.06 20.38 7.19
C THR A 428 13.13 20.66 8.36
N ASP A 429 13.44 21.67 9.19
CA ASP A 429 12.63 22.07 10.36
C ASP A 429 11.13 22.21 10.00
N SER A 430 10.24 21.50 10.69
CA SER A 430 8.79 21.40 10.40
C SER A 430 7.95 21.43 11.68
N LEU A 431 6.70 21.91 11.64
CA LEU A 431 5.83 22.04 12.83
C LEU A 431 4.58 21.15 12.76
N HIS A 432 4.43 20.25 13.74
CA HIS A 432 3.24 19.44 13.99
C HIS A 432 2.47 19.99 15.20
N GLY A 433 1.18 20.29 15.02
CA GLY A 433 0.38 21.14 15.92
C GLY A 433 -1.00 20.57 16.27
N ALA A 434 -1.08 19.25 16.51
CA ALA A 434 -2.32 18.50 16.64
C ALA A 434 -3.19 18.86 17.87
N VAL A 435 -4.51 18.79 17.68
CA VAL A 435 -5.50 18.79 18.78
C VAL A 435 -6.37 17.53 18.71
N VAL A 436 -6.42 16.77 19.81
CA VAL A 436 -7.28 15.59 19.95
C VAL A 436 -8.22 15.79 21.13
N GLU A 437 -9.52 15.68 20.89
CA GLU A 437 -10.58 15.71 21.89
C GLU A 437 -11.35 14.37 21.90
N VAL A 438 -11.49 13.76 23.07
CA VAL A 438 -12.20 12.49 23.29
C VAL A 438 -13.31 12.71 24.32
N ILE A 439 -14.51 12.25 24.02
CA ILE A 439 -15.68 12.30 24.91
C ILE A 439 -16.16 10.85 25.12
N ALA A 440 -15.99 10.36 26.34
CA ALA A 440 -16.37 9.01 26.74
C ALA A 440 -17.60 9.10 27.66
N LEU A 441 -18.79 8.84 27.11
CA LEU A 441 -20.09 8.92 27.78
C LEU A 441 -20.30 7.74 28.75
N PRO A 442 -21.36 7.72 29.59
CA PRO A 442 -21.49 6.77 30.69
C PRO A 442 -21.26 5.30 30.33
N GLY A 443 -20.44 4.60 31.12
CA GLY A 443 -20.09 3.19 30.93
C GLY A 443 -19.28 2.85 29.67
N SER A 444 -18.88 3.83 28.85
CA SER A 444 -18.06 3.60 27.66
C SER A 444 -16.59 3.29 28.00
N LYS A 445 -15.87 2.65 27.06
CA LYS A 445 -14.42 2.44 27.16
C LYS A 445 -13.71 2.86 25.87
N VAL A 446 -12.71 3.74 26.00
CA VAL A 446 -11.93 4.27 24.87
C VAL A 446 -10.45 4.01 25.08
N ARG A 447 -9.82 3.26 24.17
CA ARG A 447 -8.34 3.11 24.13
C ARG A 447 -7.81 3.86 22.91
N TYR A 448 -7.02 4.91 23.15
CA TYR A 448 -6.35 5.67 22.11
C TYR A 448 -4.86 5.35 22.13
N THR A 449 -4.41 4.59 21.13
CA THR A 449 -3.00 4.25 20.94
C THR A 449 -2.31 5.29 20.04
N THR A 450 -1.01 5.53 20.21
CA THR A 450 -0.23 6.42 19.34
C THR A 450 1.23 5.98 19.32
N ILE A 451 1.76 5.63 18.17
CA ILE A 451 3.20 5.39 17.99
C ILE A 451 3.70 6.47 17.04
N GLN A 452 4.49 7.41 17.56
CA GLN A 452 5.07 8.50 16.77
C GLN A 452 6.56 8.26 16.57
N ASN A 453 6.99 8.24 15.32
CA ASN A 453 8.38 8.40 14.93
C ASN A 453 8.49 9.56 13.93
N TRP A 454 9.08 10.68 14.36
CA TRP A 454 9.23 11.88 13.54
C TRP A 454 10.68 12.10 13.11
N SER A 455 10.94 12.78 11.98
CA SER A 455 12.31 13.21 11.69
C SER A 455 12.87 14.12 12.80
N ARG A 456 14.20 14.12 12.98
CA ARG A 456 14.91 14.89 14.02
C ARG A 456 14.76 16.41 13.89
N ASP A 457 14.15 16.90 12.81
CA ASP A 457 13.86 18.32 12.54
C ASP A 457 12.42 18.73 12.90
N VAL A 458 11.55 17.80 13.34
CA VAL A 458 10.13 18.12 13.62
C VAL A 458 9.94 18.67 15.04
N TYR A 459 9.20 19.76 15.16
CA TYR A 459 8.62 20.24 16.42
C TYR A 459 7.22 19.65 16.58
N ASN A 460 7.00 18.85 17.62
CA ASN A 460 5.79 18.06 17.85
C ASN A 460 5.01 18.63 19.06
N LEU A 461 4.14 19.60 18.82
CA LEU A 461 3.42 20.37 19.84
C LEU A 461 1.93 19.95 19.90
N VAL A 462 1.63 18.95 20.73
CA VAL A 462 0.34 18.22 20.66
C VAL A 462 -0.50 18.38 21.92
N THR A 463 -1.75 18.79 21.74
CA THR A 463 -2.76 18.87 22.82
C THR A 463 -3.75 17.73 22.71
N LYS A 464 -3.64 16.70 23.56
CA LYS A 464 -4.65 15.64 23.69
C LYS A 464 -5.47 15.81 24.97
N ARG A 465 -6.79 15.75 24.86
CA ARG A 465 -7.73 15.89 25.98
C ARG A 465 -8.85 14.86 25.88
N ALA A 466 -9.18 14.23 26.99
CA ALA A 466 -10.35 13.38 27.14
C ALA A 466 -11.25 13.84 28.28
N HIS A 467 -12.55 13.57 28.13
CA HIS A 467 -13.59 13.80 29.11
C HIS A 467 -14.26 12.45 29.41
N ALA A 468 -14.06 11.93 30.63
CA ALA A 468 -14.62 10.65 31.06
C ALA A 468 -15.84 10.91 31.98
N TYR A 469 -17.01 10.42 31.57
CA TYR A 469 -18.26 10.52 32.30
C TYR A 469 -18.47 9.27 33.19
N GLU A 470 -19.68 9.05 33.71
CA GLU A 470 -19.95 8.11 34.80
C GLU A 470 -19.55 6.67 34.44
N ASN A 471 -18.71 6.03 35.27
CA ASN A 471 -18.12 4.70 35.04
C ASN A 471 -17.38 4.54 33.68
N ALA A 472 -17.06 5.63 32.99
CA ALA A 472 -16.34 5.59 31.71
C ALA A 472 -14.84 5.36 31.94
N THR A 473 -14.19 4.61 31.04
CA THR A 473 -12.75 4.33 31.09
C THR A 473 -12.05 4.95 29.87
N VAL A 474 -11.03 5.76 30.09
CA VAL A 474 -10.18 6.31 29.02
C VAL A 474 -8.73 5.90 29.23
N GLU A 475 -8.13 5.36 28.17
CA GLU A 475 -6.77 4.84 28.15
C GLU A 475 -5.97 5.54 27.05
N TRP A 476 -4.95 6.32 27.43
CA TRP A 476 -3.94 6.85 26.51
C TRP A 476 -2.72 5.93 26.54
N VAL A 477 -2.35 5.38 25.38
CA VAL A 477 -1.16 4.51 25.24
C VAL A 477 -0.28 5.11 24.15
N ASP A 478 0.79 5.82 24.53
CA ASP A 478 1.61 6.55 23.56
C ASP A 478 3.13 6.28 23.64
N ALA A 479 3.77 6.18 22.47
CA ALA A 479 5.22 6.15 22.31
C ALA A 479 5.68 7.34 21.46
N ASN A 480 6.76 7.98 21.89
CA ASN A 480 7.39 9.13 21.26
C ASN A 480 8.85 8.78 20.94
N THR A 481 9.15 8.66 19.65
CA THR A 481 10.51 8.55 19.12
C THR A 481 10.72 9.59 18.02
N GLY A 482 11.97 9.87 17.66
CA GLY A 482 12.26 10.92 16.70
C GLY A 482 11.91 12.34 17.23
N SER A 483 11.67 13.30 16.33
CA SER A 483 11.44 14.75 16.61
C SER A 483 12.66 15.51 17.17
N ARG A 484 12.71 16.83 16.95
CA ARG A 484 13.66 17.75 17.60
C ARG A 484 13.22 18.06 19.02
N LEU A 485 11.95 18.46 19.13
CA LEU A 485 11.28 18.81 20.38
C LEU A 485 9.86 18.26 20.34
N THR A 486 9.52 17.36 21.26
CA THR A 486 8.12 17.02 21.56
C THR A 486 7.67 17.76 22.81
N MET A 487 6.51 18.40 22.74
CA MET A 487 5.75 18.89 23.89
C MET A 487 4.34 18.30 23.86
N LYS A 488 4.08 17.31 24.71
CA LYS A 488 2.81 16.57 24.71
C LYS A 488 2.37 16.17 26.11
N TYR A 489 1.14 16.54 26.47
CA TYR A 489 0.58 16.28 27.81
C TYR A 489 -0.85 15.73 27.71
N PRO A 490 -1.06 14.43 27.35
CA PRO A 490 -2.38 13.85 27.26
C PRO A 490 -3.10 13.97 28.60
N SER A 491 -4.31 14.53 28.54
CA SER A 491 -5.07 14.95 29.72
C SER A 491 -6.38 14.19 29.80
N ILE A 492 -6.73 13.61 30.95
CA ILE A 492 -8.04 13.03 31.22
C ILE A 492 -8.73 13.84 32.32
N TYR A 493 -9.92 14.39 31.99
CA TYR A 493 -10.81 15.05 32.94
C TYR A 493 -11.88 14.04 33.38
N LEU A 494 -11.76 13.56 34.61
CA LEU A 494 -12.65 12.58 35.24
C LEU A 494 -13.86 13.34 35.80
N ARG A 495 -14.93 13.41 35.01
CA ARG A 495 -16.11 14.26 35.24
C ARG A 495 -17.33 13.51 35.80
N GLY A 496 -17.41 12.21 35.58
CA GLY A 496 -18.45 11.37 36.17
C GLY A 496 -17.94 10.55 37.33
N ARG A 497 -18.87 10.13 38.20
CA ARG A 497 -18.59 9.23 39.31
C ARG A 497 -18.00 7.90 38.80
N GLY A 498 -17.02 7.33 39.49
CA GLY A 498 -16.43 6.04 39.12
C GLY A 498 -15.62 6.03 37.80
N ALA A 499 -15.43 7.18 37.16
CA ALA A 499 -14.62 7.28 35.95
C ALA A 499 -13.17 6.85 36.21
N THR A 500 -12.54 6.23 35.21
CA THR A 500 -11.17 5.68 35.28
C THR A 500 -10.28 6.25 34.18
N ALA A 501 -9.08 6.67 34.56
CA ALA A 501 -8.03 7.19 33.69
C ALA A 501 -6.80 6.28 33.72
N GLU A 502 -6.34 5.82 32.57
CA GLU A 502 -5.05 5.15 32.42
C GLU A 502 -4.21 5.88 31.37
N ILE A 503 -2.95 6.18 31.70
CA ILE A 503 -2.02 6.87 30.81
C ILE A 503 -0.68 6.15 30.88
N ILE A 504 -0.27 5.55 29.76
CA ILE A 504 1.01 4.85 29.61
C ILE A 504 1.76 5.56 28.48
N THR A 505 2.83 6.26 28.85
CA THR A 505 3.64 7.05 27.90
C THR A 505 5.09 6.60 27.89
N VAL A 506 5.66 6.44 26.70
CA VAL A 506 7.08 6.17 26.47
C VAL A 506 7.70 7.33 25.70
N ALA A 507 8.90 7.76 26.11
CA ALA A 507 9.70 8.74 25.38
C ALA A 507 11.14 8.23 25.18
N PHE A 508 11.66 8.35 23.96
CA PHE A 508 13.06 8.09 23.63
C PHE A 508 13.71 9.37 23.09
N ALA A 509 14.88 9.74 23.62
CA ALA A 509 15.66 10.88 23.16
C ALA A 509 17.10 10.46 22.84
N GLY A 510 17.50 10.60 21.57
CA GLY A 510 18.88 10.52 21.12
C GLY A 510 19.52 11.90 20.90
N HIS A 511 20.66 11.92 20.22
CA HIS A 511 21.47 13.12 19.96
C HIS A 511 20.66 14.32 19.43
N GLY A 512 20.71 15.43 20.16
CA GLY A 512 20.10 16.70 19.80
C GLY A 512 18.59 16.80 20.03
N GLN A 513 17.96 15.78 20.63
CA GLN A 513 16.51 15.70 20.82
C GLN A 513 16.09 16.05 22.25
N HIS A 514 14.92 16.70 22.40
CA HIS A 514 14.28 16.94 23.69
C HIS A 514 12.82 16.44 23.69
N GLN A 515 12.52 15.45 24.53
CA GLN A 515 11.15 14.96 24.74
C GLN A 515 10.57 15.53 26.05
N ASP A 516 9.84 16.65 26.01
CA ASP A 516 9.05 17.17 27.15
C ASP A 516 7.64 16.60 27.10
N THR A 517 7.55 15.35 27.58
CA THR A 517 6.32 14.55 27.59
C THR A 517 5.75 14.48 28.99
N GLY A 518 4.48 14.14 29.13
CA GLY A 518 3.91 13.89 30.44
C GLY A 518 2.42 13.60 30.36
N ALA A 519 1.74 13.66 31.49
CA ALA A 519 0.36 13.22 31.61
C ALA A 519 -0.40 14.11 32.58
N LYS A 520 -1.72 14.28 32.36
CA LYS A 520 -2.58 14.99 33.31
C LYS A 520 -3.81 14.18 33.68
N ALA A 521 -4.02 13.98 34.97
CA ALA A 521 -5.25 13.41 35.52
C ALA A 521 -5.91 14.46 36.41
N VAL A 522 -7.13 14.86 36.04
CA VAL A 522 -7.90 15.88 36.75
C VAL A 522 -9.19 15.24 37.27
N HIS A 523 -9.21 14.96 38.55
CA HIS A 523 -10.35 14.42 39.28
C HIS A 523 -11.33 15.56 39.64
N LEU A 524 -12.56 15.44 39.13
CA LEU A 524 -13.65 16.40 39.33
C LEU A 524 -14.91 15.75 39.93
N ALA A 525 -14.89 14.44 40.19
CA ALA A 525 -16.04 13.67 40.66
C ALA A 525 -15.62 12.55 41.64
N PRO A 526 -16.54 12.08 42.51
CA PRO A 526 -16.26 11.03 43.49
C PRO A 526 -15.92 9.65 42.91
N ASP A 527 -15.26 8.83 43.70
CA ASP A 527 -14.90 7.43 43.42
C ASP A 527 -14.03 7.24 42.15
N THR A 528 -13.37 8.31 41.68
CA THR A 528 -12.61 8.30 40.42
C THR A 528 -11.19 7.77 40.59
N ARG A 529 -10.67 7.09 39.56
CA ARG A 529 -9.39 6.38 39.61
C ARG A 529 -8.43 6.85 38.53
N SER A 530 -7.14 6.97 38.86
CA SER A 530 -6.10 7.26 37.87
C SER A 530 -4.83 6.44 38.04
N ARG A 531 -4.26 6.03 36.91
CA ARG A 531 -2.95 5.39 36.81
C ARG A 531 -2.13 6.03 35.70
N ILE A 532 -0.97 6.56 36.06
CA ILE A 532 -0.01 7.14 35.13
C ILE A 532 1.28 6.34 35.22
N VAL A 533 1.74 5.79 34.09
CA VAL A 533 3.03 5.13 33.95
C VAL A 533 3.80 5.86 32.85
N SER A 534 4.90 6.51 33.21
CA SER A 534 5.83 7.13 32.28
C SER A 534 7.13 6.34 32.28
N LYS A 535 7.62 5.98 31.09
CA LYS A 535 8.94 5.41 30.89
C LYS A 535 9.74 6.28 29.93
N SER A 536 10.98 6.59 30.26
CA SER A 536 11.83 7.38 29.37
C SER A 536 13.23 6.80 29.22
N VAL A 537 13.80 6.94 28.02
CA VAL A 537 15.15 6.49 27.69
C VAL A 537 15.90 7.67 27.05
N SER A 538 17.08 7.98 27.57
CA SER A 538 17.95 9.04 27.03
C SER A 538 19.31 8.49 26.62
N ARG A 539 19.78 8.84 25.41
CA ARG A 539 21.13 8.52 24.91
C ARG A 539 21.77 9.65 24.09
N ASP A 540 23.08 9.59 23.92
CA ASP A 540 23.93 10.45 23.08
C ASP A 540 23.74 11.95 23.37
N GLY A 541 23.66 12.33 24.65
CA GLY A 541 23.37 13.70 25.06
C GLY A 541 21.90 14.13 24.87
N GLY A 542 21.02 13.21 24.46
CA GLY A 542 19.58 13.41 24.37
C GLY A 542 18.94 13.70 25.73
N ARG A 543 17.82 14.43 25.70
CA ARG A 543 17.10 14.87 26.90
C ARG A 543 15.66 14.36 26.94
N THR A 544 15.32 13.60 27.98
CA THR A 544 13.91 13.35 28.34
C THR A 544 13.47 14.26 29.48
N THR A 545 12.18 14.58 29.50
CA THR A 545 11.56 15.32 30.58
C THR A 545 10.15 14.76 30.78
N TYR A 546 9.85 14.29 31.99
CA TYR A 546 8.49 14.01 32.42
C TYR A 546 7.88 15.25 33.08
N ARG A 547 6.68 15.66 32.65
CA ARG A 547 5.93 16.78 33.24
C ARG A 547 4.48 16.38 33.53
N GLY A 548 4.25 15.90 34.75
CA GLY A 548 2.96 15.40 35.19
C GLY A 548 2.10 16.46 35.91
N GLN A 549 0.78 16.37 35.78
CA GLN A 549 -0.15 17.08 36.67
C GLN A 549 -1.24 16.13 37.18
N LEU A 550 -1.25 15.88 38.49
CA LEU A 550 -2.37 15.25 39.19
C LEU A 550 -3.13 16.35 39.95
N LYS A 551 -4.43 16.48 39.71
CA LYS A 551 -5.29 17.38 40.48
C LYS A 551 -6.50 16.63 41.02
N VAL A 552 -6.78 16.78 42.31
CA VAL A 552 -8.05 16.42 42.95
C VAL A 552 -8.74 17.71 43.37
N SER A 553 -9.94 17.92 42.85
CA SER A 553 -10.71 19.16 43.06
C SER A 553 -11.75 18.98 44.17
N PRO A 554 -12.20 20.07 44.82
CA PRO A 554 -13.22 19.98 45.85
C PRO A 554 -14.50 19.29 45.36
N GLY A 555 -15.02 18.36 46.16
CA GLY A 555 -16.13 17.44 45.83
C GLY A 555 -15.71 16.11 45.19
N ALA A 556 -14.42 15.87 44.91
CA ALA A 556 -13.92 14.61 44.35
C ALA A 556 -13.42 13.66 45.44
N THR A 557 -14.34 13.14 46.25
CA THR A 557 -14.05 12.21 47.36
C THR A 557 -13.75 10.78 46.90
N GLY A 558 -13.11 9.97 47.74
CA GLY A 558 -12.83 8.55 47.47
C GLY A 558 -11.86 8.29 46.30
N VAL A 559 -11.00 9.27 45.99
CA VAL A 559 -10.08 9.19 44.85
C VAL A 559 -8.92 8.23 45.12
N VAL A 560 -8.58 7.42 44.11
CA VAL A 560 -7.37 6.59 44.10
C VAL A 560 -6.50 6.96 42.89
N ALA A 561 -5.28 7.43 43.15
CA ALA A 561 -4.34 7.87 42.12
C ALA A 561 -2.97 7.21 42.28
N SER A 562 -2.34 6.85 41.16
CA SER A 562 -0.97 6.31 41.15
C SER A 562 -0.17 6.89 39.99
N VAL A 563 1.06 7.33 40.27
CA VAL A 563 1.99 7.88 39.27
C VAL A 563 3.33 7.18 39.40
N ARG A 564 3.81 6.53 38.34
CA ARG A 564 5.16 5.94 38.27
C ARG A 564 5.93 6.55 37.11
N CYS A 565 7.13 7.05 37.40
CA CYS A 565 8.02 7.68 36.44
C CYS A 565 9.37 6.97 36.46
N ASP A 566 9.61 6.07 35.51
CA ASP A 566 10.89 5.40 35.36
C ASP A 566 11.72 6.05 34.25
N ALA A 567 12.99 6.32 34.49
CA ALA A 567 13.93 6.80 33.49
C ALA A 567 15.17 5.91 33.41
N LEU A 568 15.68 5.70 32.20
CA LEU A 568 16.90 4.95 31.92
C LEU A 568 17.86 5.81 31.09
N MET A 569 19.04 6.10 31.62
CA MET A 569 20.10 6.82 30.91
C MET A 569 21.14 5.82 30.41
N LEU A 570 21.52 5.93 29.13
CA LEU A 570 22.45 5.00 28.49
C LEU A 570 23.92 5.46 28.60
N ASP A 571 24.15 6.75 28.82
CA ASP A 571 25.48 7.39 28.94
C ASP A 571 25.49 8.48 30.03
N GLU A 572 26.60 9.22 30.12
CA GLU A 572 26.81 10.27 31.12
C GLU A 572 26.47 11.69 30.63
N GLU A 573 26.31 11.91 29.32
CA GLU A 573 26.00 13.22 28.73
C GLU A 573 24.48 13.46 28.69
N SER A 574 23.71 12.38 28.57
CA SER A 574 22.25 12.36 28.55
C SER A 574 21.59 12.79 29.87
N ARG A 575 20.37 13.33 29.75
CA ARG A 575 19.66 13.93 30.87
C ARG A 575 18.18 13.55 30.91
N SER A 576 17.73 13.03 32.04
CA SER A 576 16.30 12.88 32.35
C SER A 576 15.87 13.84 33.48
N ASP A 577 14.88 14.69 33.22
CA ASP A 577 14.23 15.53 34.23
C ASP A 577 12.82 15.00 34.59
N THR A 578 12.37 15.20 35.84
CA THR A 578 11.03 14.78 36.30
C THR A 578 10.38 15.91 37.11
N TYR A 579 9.29 16.47 36.60
CA TYR A 579 8.54 17.59 37.18
C TYR A 579 7.07 17.20 37.48
N PRO A 580 6.80 16.55 38.63
CA PRO A 580 5.44 16.23 39.05
C PRO A 580 4.78 17.45 39.72
N TYR A 581 3.56 17.77 39.33
CA TYR A 581 2.71 18.75 40.01
C TYR A 581 1.49 18.02 40.60
N ILE A 582 1.34 18.08 41.92
CA ILE A 582 0.27 17.40 42.66
C ILE A 582 -0.50 18.45 43.45
N ASP A 583 -1.80 18.56 43.18
CA ASP A 583 -2.72 19.54 43.77
C ASP A 583 -3.95 18.78 44.29
N ILE A 584 -3.92 18.39 45.57
CA ILE A 584 -4.98 17.61 46.22
C ILE A 584 -5.74 18.55 47.15
N GLN A 585 -7.05 18.68 46.92
CA GLN A 585 -7.95 19.57 47.66
C GLN A 585 -9.05 18.79 48.40
N GLU A 586 -8.83 17.50 48.65
CA GLU A 586 -9.72 16.58 49.36
C GLU A 586 -8.93 15.64 50.28
N ASP A 587 -9.40 15.50 51.53
CA ASP A 587 -8.65 14.83 52.61
C ASP A 587 -8.66 13.30 52.54
N ASP A 588 -9.62 12.70 51.81
CA ASP A 588 -9.81 11.24 51.72
C ASP A 588 -9.12 10.59 50.49
N THR A 589 -8.29 11.37 49.80
CA THR A 589 -7.56 10.91 48.60
C THR A 589 -6.44 9.93 48.95
N THR A 590 -6.46 8.74 48.33
CA THR A 590 -5.33 7.80 48.36
C THR A 590 -4.44 8.02 47.13
N MET A 591 -3.18 8.42 47.33
CA MET A 591 -2.28 8.75 46.23
C MET A 591 -0.85 8.21 46.46
N SER A 592 -0.25 7.66 45.41
CA SER A 592 1.19 7.33 45.37
C SER A 592 1.90 7.97 44.18
N HIS A 593 3.16 8.39 44.40
CA HIS A 593 4.08 8.78 43.33
C HIS A 593 5.45 8.16 43.56
N GLU A 594 5.92 7.44 42.55
CA GLU A 594 7.22 6.77 42.51
C GLU A 594 8.02 7.32 41.32
N ALA A 595 9.27 7.72 41.55
CA ALA A 595 10.17 8.15 40.49
C ALA A 595 11.52 7.44 40.63
N THR A 596 11.94 6.74 39.58
CA THR A 596 13.17 5.94 39.56
C THR A 596 14.03 6.38 38.39
N VAL A 597 15.31 6.68 38.64
CA VAL A 597 16.29 6.94 37.57
C VAL A 597 17.37 5.86 37.64
N GLY A 598 17.47 5.06 36.58
CA GLY A 598 18.48 4.02 36.40
C GLY A 598 19.52 4.42 35.36
N ARG A 599 20.71 3.81 35.48
CA ARG A 599 21.70 3.70 34.40
C ARG A 599 21.84 2.22 34.05
N ILE A 600 22.24 1.91 32.81
CA ILE A 600 22.60 0.53 32.47
C ILE A 600 23.86 0.12 33.25
N SER A 601 23.81 -1.03 33.93
CA SER A 601 24.97 -1.56 34.63
C SER A 601 25.93 -2.22 33.65
N GLN A 602 27.20 -1.81 33.70
CA GLN A 602 28.29 -2.44 32.95
C GLN A 602 28.45 -3.92 33.31
N GLU A 603 28.12 -4.33 34.54
CA GLU A 603 28.10 -5.75 34.93
C GLU A 603 26.97 -6.54 34.25
N GLN A 604 25.81 -5.91 34.01
CA GLN A 604 24.70 -6.55 33.28
C GLN A 604 25.02 -6.70 31.80
N VAL A 605 25.63 -5.68 31.19
CA VAL A 605 26.11 -5.72 29.80
C VAL A 605 27.20 -6.78 29.65
N PHE A 606 28.23 -6.76 30.51
CA PHE A 606 29.29 -7.77 30.53
C PHE A 606 28.76 -9.19 30.74
N TYR A 607 27.78 -9.38 31.64
CA TYR A 607 27.15 -10.67 31.85
C TYR A 607 26.44 -11.17 30.59
N LEU A 608 25.65 -10.32 29.90
CA LEU A 608 25.00 -10.66 28.64
C LEU A 608 26.01 -10.93 27.51
N MET A 609 27.10 -10.16 27.44
CA MET A 609 28.20 -10.40 26.50
C MET A 609 28.90 -11.75 26.76
N SER A 610 29.07 -12.14 28.03
CA SER A 610 29.60 -13.46 28.39
C SER A 610 28.72 -14.64 27.93
N ARG A 611 27.46 -14.37 27.55
CA ARG A 611 26.53 -15.34 26.94
C ARG A 611 26.56 -15.33 25.41
N GLY A 612 27.43 -14.55 24.79
CA GLY A 612 27.63 -14.50 23.34
C GLY A 612 26.85 -13.40 22.61
N LEU A 613 26.23 -12.46 23.33
CA LEU A 613 25.63 -11.26 22.74
C LEU A 613 26.70 -10.18 22.48
N THR A 614 26.51 -9.36 21.45
CA THR A 614 27.29 -8.12 21.32
C THR A 614 26.85 -7.09 22.35
N GLU A 615 27.68 -6.09 22.62
CA GLU A 615 27.37 -4.97 23.53
C GLU A 615 26.07 -4.24 23.11
N ASN A 616 25.88 -4.03 21.80
CA ASN A 616 24.66 -3.45 21.25
C ASN A 616 23.43 -4.34 21.48
N GLU A 617 23.53 -5.66 21.27
CA GLU A 617 22.42 -6.59 21.53
C GLU A 617 22.07 -6.69 23.01
N ALA A 618 23.08 -6.73 23.89
CA ALA A 618 22.91 -6.70 25.34
C ALA A 618 22.19 -5.43 25.80
N THR A 619 22.62 -4.27 25.31
CA THR A 619 22.03 -2.96 25.63
C THR A 619 20.59 -2.87 25.10
N ASN A 620 20.34 -3.29 23.86
CA ASN A 620 18.99 -3.37 23.28
C ASN A 620 18.06 -4.25 24.12
N LEU A 621 18.53 -5.42 24.58
CA LEU A 621 17.73 -6.34 25.39
C LEU A 621 17.35 -5.74 26.75
N ILE A 622 18.26 -5.01 27.39
CA ILE A 622 17.99 -4.31 28.66
C ILE A 622 16.93 -3.20 28.44
N VAL A 623 17.05 -2.41 27.37
CA VAL A 623 16.08 -1.35 27.03
C VAL A 623 14.70 -1.94 26.68
N GLN A 624 14.64 -3.03 25.91
CA GLN A 624 13.39 -3.72 25.62
C GLN A 624 12.72 -4.29 26.88
N GLY A 625 13.50 -4.91 27.78
CA GLY A 625 12.99 -5.37 29.08
C GLY A 625 12.46 -4.23 29.96
N PHE A 626 13.11 -3.06 29.92
CA PHE A 626 12.63 -1.86 30.62
C PHE A 626 11.30 -1.33 30.06
N LEU A 627 11.12 -1.39 28.73
CA LEU A 627 9.94 -0.90 28.01
C LEU A 627 8.79 -1.93 27.91
N GLU A 628 9.00 -3.17 28.33
CA GLU A 628 8.06 -4.30 28.22
C GLU A 628 6.63 -3.99 28.73
N VAL A 629 6.51 -3.14 29.76
CA VAL A 629 5.23 -2.69 30.34
C VAL A 629 4.35 -1.98 29.30
N PHE A 630 4.95 -1.25 28.36
CA PHE A 630 4.24 -0.61 27.25
C PHE A 630 3.99 -1.61 26.12
N THR A 631 4.99 -2.41 25.75
CA THR A 631 4.90 -3.43 24.70
C THR A 631 3.77 -4.44 24.94
N LYS A 632 3.48 -4.79 26.21
CA LYS A 632 2.36 -5.67 26.60
C LYS A 632 0.96 -5.09 26.40
N GLU A 633 0.83 -3.76 26.31
CA GLU A 633 -0.46 -3.07 26.13
C GLU A 633 -0.77 -2.77 24.66
N LEU A 634 0.20 -2.98 23.77
CA LEU A 634 0.02 -2.94 22.33
C LEU A 634 -0.50 -4.28 21.79
N PRO A 635 -1.32 -4.28 20.72
CA PRO A 635 -1.55 -5.50 19.95
C PRO A 635 -0.22 -6.04 19.39
N MET A 636 -0.14 -7.36 19.20
CA MET A 636 1.11 -8.07 18.85
C MET A 636 1.87 -7.44 17.66
N GLU A 637 1.15 -7.01 16.63
CA GLU A 637 1.70 -6.38 15.42
C GLU A 637 2.46 -5.08 15.75
N TYR A 638 1.88 -4.23 16.59
CA TYR A 638 2.47 -2.94 17.00
C TYR A 638 3.51 -3.09 18.10
N ALA A 639 3.41 -4.13 18.92
CA ALA A 639 4.46 -4.53 19.85
C ALA A 639 5.77 -4.87 19.09
N ILE A 640 5.65 -5.57 17.96
CA ILE A 640 6.78 -5.89 17.07
C ILE A 640 7.32 -4.63 16.39
N GLU A 641 6.45 -3.77 15.85
CA GLU A 641 6.86 -2.50 15.23
C GLU A 641 7.58 -1.57 16.23
N PHE A 642 7.02 -1.38 17.42
CA PHE A 642 7.63 -0.58 18.48
C PHE A 642 9.00 -1.12 18.90
N ASN A 643 9.14 -2.44 19.12
CA ASN A 643 10.43 -3.05 19.45
C ASN A 643 11.48 -2.85 18.32
N ARG A 644 11.04 -2.79 17.06
CA ARG A 644 11.91 -2.49 15.91
C ARG A 644 12.28 -1.00 15.83
N LEU A 645 11.35 -0.09 16.12
CA LEU A 645 11.61 1.35 16.21
C LEU A 645 12.62 1.66 17.31
N VAL A 646 12.46 1.08 18.51
CA VAL A 646 13.44 1.21 19.61
C VAL A 646 14.82 0.72 19.16
N LYS A 647 14.89 -0.43 18.46
CA LYS A 647 16.16 -0.96 17.94
C LYS A 647 16.81 -0.01 16.91
N LEU A 648 16.04 0.54 15.98
CA LEU A 648 16.53 1.53 15.00
C LEU A 648 17.03 2.81 15.69
N GLU A 649 16.29 3.31 16.70
CA GLU A 649 16.70 4.45 17.51
C GLU A 649 17.92 4.17 18.41
N MET A 650 18.32 2.91 18.60
CA MET A 650 19.57 2.52 19.24
C MET A 650 20.72 2.28 18.24
N GLU A 651 20.43 1.79 17.03
CA GLU A 651 21.43 1.57 15.97
C GLU A 651 21.85 2.88 15.27
N GLY A 652 20.94 3.85 15.14
CA GLY A 652 21.10 5.09 14.34
C GLY A 652 22.05 6.17 14.87
N ALA A 653 23.13 5.79 15.55
CA ALA A 653 24.24 6.68 15.92
C ALA A 653 25.61 5.95 16.03
N LEU A 654 25.81 4.88 15.26
CA LEU A 654 27.17 4.38 15.00
C LEU A 654 27.87 5.35 14.05
N GLY A 655 29.05 5.84 14.46
CA GLY A 655 29.97 6.62 13.62
C GLY A 655 30.83 5.75 12.70
#